data_AF-A0A8H8P413-F1
#
_entry.id   AF-A0A8H8P413-F1
#
_cell.length_a   1.000
_cell.length_b   1.000
_cell.length_c   1.000
_cell.angle_alpha   90.00
_cell.angle_beta   90.00
_cell.angle_gamma   90.00
#
_symmetry.space_group_name_H-M   'P 1'
#
loop_
_entity.id
_entity.type
_entity.pdbx_description
1 polymer ?
#
loop_
_entity_poly.entity_id
_entity_poly.type
_entity_poly.pdbx_seq_one_letter_code
_entity_poly.pdbx_strand_id
1 'polypeptide(L)'
;MPKRREAPTRKTASSAKRIKFSSFGAPNETDDLPQAHVAAQQQSGPSAGASLRAPRHTNGIPTLASYATRVLAMHFKTLCLSASENLRIGGPPMLRRLSDLPDTLIPNLLLLLREYCPTYLRSDIITTYLLRGREIRLSGDFPGVITSVLAAIGVRHNAGIITTLELTELPAIADQTFATVVARLPELDILNLRKCSKAGPLVLDAAASKCPRLKVLNMNYTVATPRSILSVLLACRELEVLKIAGSPKLISGSISALIKSHTEANPDDEIPTFNSLKSLKLRLTKLGDSDLAAFFFHCPNLTTLDISFTQVKNIPIISPFPPLKKLCLTSTRVSGTNLVNVLDNCSELEVLYLGAFGKTLGAASGSGNILTDSLLRDITDVLERCPNLRSISLVSNTRLGAGGSVGRALQDFVKRVGRRCEILDFENIPQLRSGDLEGLLSTSEYDQPSPLRALNVARTGVNGDAAMFIAACPKLAELDIASTRFGSKHHAFSWNGFGYLREWYLEEELFTILDCCPDLIRLDLTGCRSVPLQDRRRFFEVWESAREDGSSSLPSFIIMAMRVNWSPFTGGLGAKSRPPTTQFLRHSQTRLASSGLVYSSSRPSGSEKSKFNWTSPTTLVLGFIPIFTFGLGTWQIQRLKWKVALIEELEEKSRREPLVLPKRINLSVLPEFAYRRVLLTGTWDPDPSHTILLGPRTRDNVLGYHIISPLIRGDGASSILVNRGFVSRDTLEQGKQIMQGVRSDIPKTAALVADAAKQGKVQVVGMLTSAAKRNSFTPDNKPETGEWYWADADAMAKVASGQNGDVQPVLVDELFAGDGAEASRRSTHGIPIGRPPEIELRNMHATYAATWYSLSAATAFMTDVKPPAHPSSPKPIVRANRPVDQTFYLSVVAGIWLGFGAIGALSAACGVPQSVRAEWPIIPKFLMGSIFAFALHYIVIFGGELFTGTIMIFGVGWINRAIPIRRSVTNLIIVYVGNWCGCLIMAYFMAYLTGIFDDASSRQWLTVATLGKTHGHGWGVLFLKGIGANAMVCMAVVLYHACTDSAGKIMAIWFPVVVFVISGYEHCVANMFFLSVGLLYGAPSTIARLWFNQSAALCGNIIGGAVVIGLNLHLMNNWISPIPWDRKPKEGSDVERR
;
A
#
# COMPACT_ATOMS: atom_id res chain seq x y z
N MET A 1 17.02 -9.56 -38.01
CA MET A 1 15.65 -9.68 -37.47
C MET A 1 15.31 -11.16 -37.26
N PRO A 2 15.05 -11.61 -36.03
CA PRO A 2 14.95 -13.03 -35.70
C PRO A 2 13.53 -13.60 -35.78
N LYS A 3 13.46 -14.94 -35.95
CA LYS A 3 12.24 -15.74 -35.90
C LYS A 3 11.99 -16.24 -34.46
N ARG A 4 10.74 -16.10 -34.00
CA ARG A 4 9.86 -17.17 -33.47
C ARG A 4 10.47 -18.18 -32.45
N ARG A 5 9.99 -18.14 -31.19
CA ARG A 5 9.31 -19.25 -30.48
C ARG A 5 9.06 -18.95 -29.00
N GLU A 6 7.80 -19.01 -28.58
CA GLU A 6 7.42 -19.39 -27.21
C GLU A 6 6.41 -20.55 -27.28
N ALA A 7 6.44 -21.43 -26.28
CA ALA A 7 5.49 -22.53 -26.10
C ALA A 7 4.97 -22.52 -24.65
N PRO A 8 3.68 -22.83 -24.40
CA PRO A 8 3.06 -22.65 -23.08
C PRO A 8 3.04 -23.92 -22.23
N THR A 9 3.07 -23.78 -20.90
CA THR A 9 2.80 -24.89 -19.97
C THR A 9 1.81 -24.53 -18.86
N ARG A 10 0.65 -25.20 -18.91
CA ARG A 10 -0.35 -25.53 -17.88
C ARG A 10 -0.32 -24.79 -16.52
N LYS A 11 -1.47 -24.23 -16.15
CA LYS A 11 -2.04 -24.38 -14.79
C LYS A 11 -3.45 -24.98 -14.87
N THR A 12 -3.82 -25.69 -13.80
CA THR A 12 -4.95 -26.63 -13.73
C THR A 12 -6.30 -25.95 -13.46
N ALA A 13 -7.37 -26.58 -13.93
CA ALA A 13 -8.75 -26.12 -13.71
C ALA A 13 -9.22 -26.37 -12.26
N SER A 14 -10.05 -25.47 -11.74
CA SER A 14 -10.80 -25.65 -10.49
C SER A 14 -12.32 -25.72 -10.75
N SER A 15 -13.07 -26.21 -9.77
CA SER A 15 -14.43 -26.73 -9.96
C SER A 15 -15.51 -25.65 -10.14
N ALA A 16 -16.27 -25.72 -11.24
CA ALA A 16 -17.44 -24.87 -11.45
C ALA A 16 -18.65 -25.32 -10.60
N LYS A 17 -19.25 -24.35 -9.89
CA LYS A 17 -20.47 -24.53 -9.08
C LYS A 17 -21.71 -24.67 -9.95
N ARG A 18 -22.69 -25.45 -9.49
CA ARG A 18 -23.99 -25.67 -10.15
C ARG A 18 -25.05 -24.77 -9.51
N ILE A 19 -25.48 -23.75 -10.24
CA ILE A 19 -26.52 -22.79 -9.82
C ILE A 19 -27.89 -23.49 -9.88
N LYS A 20 -28.73 -23.34 -8.84
CA LYS A 20 -30.16 -23.67 -8.93
C LYS A 20 -30.88 -22.56 -9.69
N PHE A 21 -31.67 -22.93 -10.69
CA PHE A 21 -32.43 -21.96 -11.47
C PHE A 21 -33.76 -21.65 -10.77
N SER A 22 -33.89 -20.46 -10.20
CA SER A 22 -35.20 -19.83 -9.97
C SER A 22 -35.72 -19.20 -11.28
N SER A 23 -37.03 -18.96 -11.35
CA SER A 23 -37.69 -18.37 -12.53
C SER A 23 -37.15 -16.95 -12.81
N PHE A 24 -36.72 -16.72 -14.05
CA PHE A 24 -36.12 -15.45 -14.46
C PHE A 24 -37.07 -14.26 -14.28
N GLY A 25 -36.55 -13.12 -13.81
CA GLY A 25 -37.31 -11.88 -13.58
C GLY A 25 -37.90 -11.71 -12.17
N ALA A 26 -38.05 -12.82 -11.42
CA ALA A 26 -38.50 -12.85 -10.03
C ALA A 26 -37.52 -12.09 -9.07
N PRO A 27 -37.77 -12.08 -7.74
CA PRO A 27 -36.72 -11.79 -6.78
C PRO A 27 -35.58 -12.81 -6.96
N ASN A 28 -34.39 -12.33 -7.33
CA ASN A 28 -33.18 -13.15 -7.32
C ASN A 28 -32.66 -13.25 -5.88
N GLU A 29 -31.87 -14.28 -5.57
CA GLU A 29 -31.14 -14.36 -4.29
C GLU A 29 -30.30 -13.08 -4.05
N THR A 30 -29.75 -12.45 -5.10
CA THR A 30 -29.03 -11.16 -5.02
C THR A 30 -29.91 -9.93 -4.79
N ASP A 31 -31.23 -10.02 -5.01
CA ASP A 31 -32.21 -9.01 -4.59
C ASP A 31 -32.64 -9.25 -3.12
N ASP A 32 -32.45 -10.46 -2.60
CA ASP A 32 -32.71 -10.90 -1.21
C ASP A 32 -31.44 -10.94 -0.33
N LEU A 33 -30.33 -10.41 -0.84
CA LEU A 33 -29.13 -10.12 -0.06
C LEU A 33 -29.08 -8.63 0.30
N PRO A 34 -28.73 -8.27 1.56
CA PRO A 34 -28.53 -6.90 1.97
C PRO A 34 -27.55 -6.16 1.06
N GLN A 35 -27.91 -4.96 0.62
CA GLN A 35 -27.19 -4.30 -0.48
C GLN A 35 -25.80 -3.79 -0.09
N ALA A 36 -25.48 -3.72 1.21
CA ALA A 36 -24.11 -3.53 1.67
C ALA A 36 -23.20 -4.70 1.26
N HIS A 37 -23.71 -5.92 1.34
CA HIS A 37 -23.05 -7.14 0.89
C HIS A 37 -22.84 -7.12 -0.64
N VAL A 38 -23.85 -6.67 -1.40
CA VAL A 38 -23.76 -6.52 -2.87
C VAL A 38 -22.83 -5.37 -3.29
N ALA A 39 -22.80 -4.26 -2.54
CA ALA A 39 -21.88 -3.15 -2.79
C ALA A 39 -20.43 -3.54 -2.46
N ALA A 40 -20.20 -4.28 -1.36
CA ALA A 40 -18.91 -4.87 -1.04
C ALA A 40 -18.44 -5.85 -2.13
N GLN A 41 -19.33 -6.72 -2.64
CA GLN A 41 -19.05 -7.64 -3.75
C GLN A 41 -19.02 -7.00 -5.15
N GLN A 42 -19.35 -5.71 -5.30
CA GLN A 42 -19.25 -4.98 -6.58
C GLN A 42 -18.16 -3.90 -6.58
N GLN A 43 -17.66 -3.49 -5.42
CA GLN A 43 -16.46 -2.64 -5.28
C GLN A 43 -15.19 -3.43 -4.92
N SER A 44 -15.33 -4.65 -4.41
CA SER A 44 -14.29 -5.66 -4.43
C SER A 44 -14.75 -6.84 -5.28
N GLY A 45 -13.85 -7.42 -6.08
CA GLY A 45 -14.10 -8.72 -6.70
C GLY A 45 -14.36 -9.80 -5.65
N PRO A 46 -14.83 -11.00 -6.03
CA PRO A 46 -15.25 -12.06 -5.10
C PRO A 46 -14.23 -12.22 -3.96
N SER A 47 -14.72 -12.09 -2.71
CA SER A 47 -13.86 -11.82 -1.55
C SER A 47 -12.72 -12.81 -1.48
N ALA A 48 -11.49 -12.29 -1.61
CA ALA A 48 -10.29 -13.08 -1.82
C ALA A 48 -9.83 -13.85 -0.56
N GLY A 49 -10.73 -14.09 0.39
CA GLY A 49 -10.53 -14.74 1.68
C GLY A 49 -11.74 -15.53 2.21
N ALA A 50 -12.84 -15.64 1.47
CA ALA A 50 -13.94 -16.54 1.84
C ALA A 50 -13.54 -18.00 1.62
N SER A 51 -13.74 -18.83 2.65
CA SER A 51 -13.70 -20.28 2.53
C SER A 51 -15.01 -20.77 1.92
N LEU A 52 -14.92 -21.69 0.98
CA LEU A 52 -16.06 -22.28 0.29
C LEU A 52 -15.94 -23.79 0.31
N ARG A 53 -16.85 -24.45 1.03
CA ARG A 53 -17.00 -25.91 0.93
C ARG A 53 -17.73 -26.25 -0.37
N ALA A 54 -17.45 -27.42 -0.92
CA ALA A 54 -18.44 -28.04 -1.79
C ALA A 54 -19.66 -28.37 -0.93
N PRO A 55 -20.90 -28.03 -1.34
CA PRO A 55 -22.07 -28.53 -0.63
C PRO A 55 -22.02 -30.06 -0.60
N ARG A 56 -22.18 -30.66 0.58
CA ARG A 56 -22.33 -32.11 0.72
C ARG A 56 -23.39 -32.57 -0.28
N HIS A 57 -23.08 -33.62 -1.05
CA HIS A 57 -23.87 -34.01 -2.22
C HIS A 57 -25.36 -34.19 -1.88
N THR A 58 -26.17 -33.18 -2.17
CA THR A 58 -27.63 -33.25 -2.07
C THR A 58 -28.17 -33.97 -3.30
N ASN A 59 -28.03 -35.30 -3.30
CA ASN A 59 -28.74 -36.31 -4.11
C ASN A 59 -29.25 -35.84 -5.49
N GLY A 60 -28.36 -35.29 -6.32
CA GLY A 60 -28.75 -34.68 -7.59
C GLY A 60 -27.67 -34.84 -8.66
N ILE A 61 -27.74 -35.91 -9.43
CA ILE A 61 -26.86 -36.15 -10.58
C ILE A 61 -26.95 -34.96 -11.56
N PRO A 62 -25.83 -34.49 -12.17
CA PRO A 62 -25.89 -33.54 -13.29
C PRO A 62 -26.78 -34.07 -14.41
N THR A 63 -27.73 -33.26 -14.90
CA THR A 63 -28.48 -33.65 -16.09
C THR A 63 -27.49 -33.83 -17.24
N LEU A 64 -27.69 -34.85 -18.08
CA LEU A 64 -26.79 -35.16 -19.20
C LEU A 64 -26.53 -33.91 -20.08
N ALA A 65 -27.56 -33.10 -20.30
CA ALA A 65 -27.47 -31.83 -21.02
C ALA A 65 -26.54 -30.80 -20.32
N SER A 66 -26.60 -30.67 -18.99
CA SER A 66 -25.70 -29.76 -18.24
C SER A 66 -24.24 -30.22 -18.32
N TYR A 67 -24.00 -31.53 -18.20
CA TYR A 67 -22.67 -32.11 -18.35
C TYR A 67 -22.13 -31.93 -19.77
N ALA A 68 -22.92 -32.29 -20.79
CA ALA A 68 -22.56 -32.15 -22.20
C ALA A 68 -22.28 -30.69 -22.60
N THR A 69 -23.06 -29.73 -22.11
CA THR A 69 -22.84 -28.29 -22.38
C THR A 69 -21.51 -27.82 -21.79
N ARG A 70 -21.13 -28.30 -20.60
CA ARG A 70 -19.83 -27.98 -19.98
C ARG A 70 -18.65 -28.60 -20.74
N VAL A 71 -18.78 -29.85 -21.19
CA VAL A 71 -17.77 -30.51 -22.03
C VAL A 71 -17.61 -29.77 -23.37
N LEU A 72 -18.72 -29.39 -24.01
CA LEU A 72 -18.73 -28.60 -25.24
C LEU A 72 -18.00 -27.26 -25.06
N ALA A 73 -18.28 -26.54 -23.98
CA ALA A 73 -17.63 -25.25 -23.71
C ALA A 73 -16.12 -25.38 -23.46
N MET A 74 -15.67 -26.42 -22.73
CA MET A 74 -14.24 -26.67 -22.50
C MET A 74 -13.47 -27.03 -23.79
N HIS A 75 -14.13 -27.68 -24.76
CA HIS A 75 -13.53 -28.06 -26.04
C HIS A 75 -13.82 -27.09 -27.19
N PHE A 76 -14.52 -25.97 -26.93
CA PHE A 76 -14.94 -25.02 -27.96
C PHE A 76 -13.78 -24.41 -28.76
N LYS A 77 -12.65 -24.13 -28.10
CA LYS A 77 -11.41 -23.71 -28.76
C LYS A 77 -10.96 -24.71 -29.85
N THR A 78 -11.02 -26.01 -29.57
CA THR A 78 -10.63 -27.05 -30.52
C THR A 78 -11.60 -27.10 -31.71
N LEU A 79 -12.90 -26.94 -31.46
CA LEU A 79 -13.91 -26.84 -32.53
C LEU A 79 -13.63 -25.65 -33.45
N CYS A 80 -13.41 -24.45 -32.90
CA CYS A 80 -13.10 -23.25 -33.68
C CYS A 80 -11.80 -23.36 -34.49
N LEU A 81 -10.76 -24.01 -33.97
CA LEU A 81 -9.49 -24.21 -34.68
C LEU A 81 -9.60 -25.29 -35.78
N SER A 82 -10.30 -26.39 -35.51
CA SER A 82 -10.53 -27.45 -36.51
C SER A 82 -11.34 -26.96 -37.73
N ALA A 83 -12.10 -25.88 -37.58
CA ALA A 83 -12.89 -25.31 -38.67
C ALA A 83 -12.04 -24.64 -39.76
N SER A 84 -10.79 -24.23 -39.50
CA SER A 84 -9.92 -23.65 -40.55
C SER A 84 -9.12 -24.67 -41.35
N GLU A 85 -8.93 -25.90 -40.84
CA GLU A 85 -8.18 -26.96 -41.53
C GLU A 85 -9.07 -27.87 -42.39
N ASN A 86 -10.36 -28.00 -42.04
CA ASN A 86 -11.29 -28.95 -42.67
C ASN A 86 -11.85 -28.54 -44.05
N LEU A 87 -11.30 -27.51 -44.70
CA LEU A 87 -11.64 -27.14 -46.08
C LEU A 87 -11.21 -28.18 -47.14
N ARG A 88 -10.57 -29.28 -46.73
CA ARG A 88 -10.08 -30.37 -47.60
C ARG A 88 -10.92 -31.65 -47.60
N ILE A 89 -11.94 -31.77 -46.73
CA ILE A 89 -12.82 -32.95 -46.67
C ILE A 89 -14.26 -32.45 -46.70
N GLY A 90 -15.02 -32.80 -47.74
CA GLY A 90 -16.27 -32.15 -48.15
C GLY A 90 -17.50 -32.37 -47.26
N GLY A 91 -17.38 -32.15 -45.94
CA GLY A 91 -18.51 -32.03 -45.01
C GLY A 91 -18.75 -30.56 -44.62
N PRO A 92 -19.96 -30.19 -44.15
CA PRO A 92 -20.19 -28.85 -43.64
C PRO A 92 -19.28 -28.55 -42.43
N PRO A 93 -18.80 -27.30 -42.28
CA PRO A 93 -17.86 -26.96 -41.20
C PRO A 93 -18.46 -27.28 -39.83
N MET A 94 -17.65 -27.80 -38.92
CA MET A 94 -18.13 -28.36 -37.64
C MET A 94 -18.92 -27.36 -36.78
N LEU A 95 -18.64 -26.05 -36.93
CA LEU A 95 -19.40 -24.94 -36.35
C LEU A 95 -20.88 -24.90 -36.80
N ARG A 96 -21.22 -25.42 -37.99
CA ARG A 96 -22.61 -25.52 -38.45
C ARG A 96 -23.45 -26.38 -37.50
N ARG A 97 -22.86 -27.41 -36.86
CA ARG A 97 -23.56 -28.24 -35.87
C ARG A 97 -23.99 -27.49 -34.61
N LEU A 98 -23.53 -26.25 -34.41
CA LEU A 98 -24.10 -25.36 -33.39
C LEU A 98 -25.55 -24.97 -33.70
N SER A 99 -26.08 -25.15 -34.93
CA SER A 99 -27.52 -25.04 -35.22
C SER A 99 -28.34 -26.19 -34.64
N ASP A 100 -27.72 -27.35 -34.41
CA ASP A 100 -28.41 -28.59 -34.05
C ASP A 100 -28.67 -28.65 -32.53
N LEU A 101 -28.06 -27.74 -31.76
CA LEU A 101 -28.26 -27.66 -30.30
C LEU A 101 -29.69 -27.20 -29.96
N PRO A 102 -30.31 -27.73 -28.89
CA PRO A 102 -31.56 -27.21 -28.36
C PRO A 102 -31.42 -25.75 -27.90
N ASP A 103 -32.38 -24.90 -28.27
CA ASP A 103 -32.40 -23.48 -27.93
C ASP A 103 -32.31 -23.22 -26.41
N THR A 104 -32.87 -24.12 -25.59
CA THR A 104 -32.84 -24.07 -24.12
C THR A 104 -31.44 -24.16 -23.51
N LEU A 105 -30.44 -24.65 -24.25
CA LEU A 105 -29.05 -24.76 -23.78
C LEU A 105 -28.21 -23.53 -24.13
N ILE A 106 -28.68 -22.66 -25.04
CA ILE A 106 -27.88 -21.56 -25.59
C ILE A 106 -27.51 -20.50 -24.53
N PRO A 107 -28.41 -20.03 -23.64
CA PRO A 107 -28.03 -19.08 -22.59
C PRO A 107 -26.95 -19.64 -21.65
N ASN A 108 -27.06 -20.93 -21.30
CA ASN A 108 -26.08 -21.62 -20.47
C ASN A 108 -24.74 -21.84 -21.19
N LEU A 109 -24.79 -22.17 -22.48
CA LEU A 109 -23.60 -22.29 -23.31
C LEU A 109 -22.87 -20.94 -23.45
N LEU A 110 -23.59 -19.84 -23.73
CA LEU A 110 -23.01 -18.50 -23.78
C LEU A 110 -22.27 -18.13 -22.48
N LEU A 111 -22.89 -18.41 -21.32
CA LEU A 111 -22.27 -18.19 -20.01
C LEU A 111 -21.01 -19.05 -19.80
N LEU A 112 -21.03 -20.33 -20.19
CA LEU A 112 -19.85 -21.21 -20.08
C LEU A 112 -18.75 -20.83 -21.08
N LEU A 113 -19.10 -20.35 -22.27
CA LEU A 113 -18.14 -19.85 -23.26
C LEU A 113 -17.47 -18.55 -22.81
N ARG A 114 -18.17 -17.69 -22.05
CA ARG A 114 -17.59 -16.53 -21.35
C ARG A 114 -16.41 -16.94 -20.46
N GLU A 115 -16.62 -18.01 -19.69
CA GLU A 115 -15.68 -18.48 -18.66
C GLU A 115 -14.50 -19.24 -19.27
N TYR A 116 -14.77 -20.17 -20.19
CA TYR A 116 -13.74 -21.07 -20.74
C TYR A 116 -13.07 -20.58 -22.02
N CYS A 117 -13.74 -19.77 -22.86
CA CYS A 117 -13.27 -19.44 -24.22
C CYS A 117 -13.65 -18.01 -24.71
N PRO A 118 -13.48 -16.94 -23.90
CA PRO A 118 -13.99 -15.60 -24.23
C PRO A 118 -13.45 -15.05 -25.56
N THR A 119 -12.17 -15.29 -25.88
CA THR A 119 -11.51 -14.80 -27.10
C THR A 119 -12.04 -15.41 -28.40
N TYR A 120 -12.80 -16.51 -28.34
CA TYR A 120 -13.37 -17.17 -29.52
C TYR A 120 -14.84 -16.77 -29.78
N LEU A 121 -15.44 -15.95 -28.91
CA LEU A 121 -16.84 -15.52 -29.03
C LEU A 121 -16.97 -14.28 -29.93
N ARG A 122 -16.80 -14.46 -31.24
CA ARG A 122 -16.91 -13.40 -32.25
C ARG A 122 -18.37 -13.08 -32.64
N SER A 123 -18.60 -11.87 -33.17
CA SER A 123 -19.93 -11.37 -33.56
C SER A 123 -20.61 -12.21 -34.66
N ASP A 124 -19.84 -12.77 -35.60
CA ASP A 124 -20.33 -13.65 -36.67
C ASP A 124 -20.90 -14.97 -36.11
N ILE A 125 -20.22 -15.56 -35.13
CA ILE A 125 -20.67 -16.80 -34.47
C ILE A 125 -21.95 -16.54 -33.66
N ILE A 126 -21.99 -15.45 -32.90
CA ILE A 126 -23.16 -15.07 -32.09
C ILE A 126 -24.38 -14.86 -33.00
N THR A 127 -24.26 -14.02 -34.02
CA THR A 127 -25.36 -13.66 -34.93
C THR A 127 -25.82 -14.78 -35.86
N THR A 128 -24.97 -15.79 -36.11
CA THR A 128 -25.30 -16.92 -37.00
C THR A 128 -25.90 -18.10 -36.24
N TYR A 129 -25.39 -18.43 -35.04
CA TYR A 129 -25.72 -19.68 -34.36
C TYR A 129 -26.35 -19.53 -32.97
N LEU A 130 -26.18 -18.38 -32.30
CA LEU A 130 -26.53 -18.20 -30.88
C LEU A 130 -27.66 -17.18 -30.63
N LEU A 131 -28.06 -16.37 -31.61
CA LEU A 131 -29.27 -15.54 -31.54
C LEU A 131 -30.52 -16.32 -31.97
N ARG A 132 -30.95 -17.30 -31.16
CA ARG A 132 -32.16 -18.12 -31.37
C ARG A 132 -32.75 -18.59 -30.04
N GLY A 133 -33.96 -19.17 -30.08
CA GLY A 133 -34.78 -19.44 -28.90
C GLY A 133 -35.71 -18.30 -28.49
N ARG A 134 -36.51 -18.55 -27.45
CA ARG A 134 -37.42 -17.57 -26.83
C ARG A 134 -36.72 -16.61 -25.86
N GLU A 135 -35.51 -16.94 -25.42
CA GLU A 135 -34.75 -16.15 -24.46
C GLU A 135 -33.41 -15.74 -25.04
N ILE A 136 -33.16 -14.43 -25.09
CA ILE A 136 -31.89 -13.86 -25.54
C ILE A 136 -31.24 -13.15 -24.35
N ARG A 137 -30.04 -13.60 -23.97
CA ARG A 137 -29.27 -13.04 -22.86
C ARG A 137 -27.86 -12.66 -23.33
N LEU A 138 -27.58 -11.36 -23.39
CA LEU A 138 -26.29 -10.79 -23.77
C LEU A 138 -25.80 -9.81 -22.70
N SER A 139 -24.48 -9.72 -22.56
CA SER A 139 -23.78 -8.84 -21.63
C SER A 139 -22.62 -8.14 -22.34
N GLY A 140 -22.29 -6.91 -21.96
CA GLY A 140 -21.15 -6.16 -22.52
C GLY A 140 -19.78 -6.78 -22.24
N ASP A 141 -19.68 -7.70 -21.27
CA ASP A 141 -18.47 -8.49 -21.03
C ASP A 141 -18.13 -9.47 -22.17
N PHE A 142 -19.05 -9.72 -23.11
CA PHE A 142 -18.81 -10.58 -24.26
C PHE A 142 -18.10 -9.79 -25.39
N PRO A 143 -16.87 -10.17 -25.78
CA PRO A 143 -16.08 -9.37 -26.74
C PRO A 143 -16.67 -9.32 -28.15
N GLY A 144 -17.63 -10.20 -28.49
CA GLY A 144 -18.35 -10.18 -29.76
C GLY A 144 -19.67 -9.38 -29.76
N VAL A 145 -20.14 -8.87 -28.62
CA VAL A 145 -21.45 -8.18 -28.55
C VAL A 145 -21.30 -6.69 -28.90
N ILE A 146 -21.57 -6.38 -30.16
CA ILE A 146 -21.52 -5.05 -30.75
C ILE A 146 -22.89 -4.64 -31.32
N THR A 147 -23.06 -3.37 -31.70
CA THR A 147 -24.33 -2.80 -32.19
C THR A 147 -24.99 -3.60 -33.31
N SER A 148 -24.21 -4.19 -34.23
CA SER A 148 -24.74 -5.04 -35.31
C SER A 148 -25.31 -6.38 -34.82
N VAL A 149 -24.82 -6.91 -33.69
CA VAL A 149 -25.39 -8.11 -33.05
C VAL A 149 -26.78 -7.80 -32.50
N LEU A 150 -26.95 -6.64 -31.85
CA LEU A 150 -28.26 -6.21 -31.37
C LEU A 150 -29.20 -5.90 -32.53
N ALA A 151 -28.73 -5.22 -33.59
CA ALA A 151 -29.55 -4.93 -34.77
C ALA A 151 -30.05 -6.20 -35.51
N ALA A 152 -29.39 -7.35 -35.33
CA ALA A 152 -29.85 -8.64 -35.84
C ALA A 152 -30.97 -9.28 -34.99
N ILE A 153 -31.13 -8.86 -33.73
CA ILE A 153 -32.26 -9.26 -32.88
C ILE A 153 -33.54 -8.66 -33.50
N GLY A 154 -34.55 -9.51 -33.69
CA GLY A 154 -35.80 -9.11 -34.36
C GLY A 154 -35.74 -9.03 -35.89
N VAL A 155 -34.61 -9.32 -36.54
CA VAL A 155 -34.51 -9.42 -38.02
C VAL A 155 -34.55 -10.86 -38.53
N ARG A 156 -34.02 -11.82 -37.76
CA ARG A 156 -34.18 -13.26 -38.07
C ARG A 156 -35.60 -13.74 -37.74
N HIS A 157 -35.99 -14.89 -38.32
CA HIS A 157 -37.30 -15.55 -38.23
C HIS A 157 -37.90 -15.79 -36.82
N ASN A 158 -37.16 -15.48 -35.75
CA ASN A 158 -37.58 -15.72 -34.36
C ASN A 158 -38.13 -14.46 -33.65
N ALA A 159 -38.28 -13.32 -34.33
CA ALA A 159 -38.75 -12.07 -33.72
C ALA A 159 -40.07 -12.23 -32.91
N GLY A 160 -41.05 -12.93 -33.48
CA GLY A 160 -42.37 -13.16 -32.87
C GLY A 160 -42.44 -14.27 -31.82
N ILE A 161 -41.31 -14.84 -31.38
CA ILE A 161 -41.28 -15.88 -30.31
C ILE A 161 -40.42 -15.51 -29.10
N ILE A 162 -39.76 -14.36 -29.10
CA ILE A 162 -38.87 -13.93 -28.01
C ILE A 162 -39.71 -13.36 -26.87
N THR A 163 -39.74 -14.08 -25.75
CA THR A 163 -40.45 -13.70 -24.52
C THR A 163 -39.52 -13.02 -23.50
N THR A 164 -38.21 -13.32 -23.56
CA THR A 164 -37.22 -12.81 -22.60
C THR A 164 -36.06 -12.15 -23.31
N LEU A 165 -35.85 -10.85 -23.07
CA LEU A 165 -34.71 -10.08 -23.57
C LEU A 165 -33.90 -9.48 -22.41
N GLU A 166 -32.70 -9.99 -22.20
CA GLU A 166 -31.74 -9.49 -21.22
C GLU A 166 -30.49 -8.98 -21.93
N LEU A 167 -30.29 -7.66 -21.90
CA LEU A 167 -29.14 -6.97 -22.51
C LEU A 167 -28.49 -6.12 -21.41
N THR A 168 -27.39 -6.59 -20.83
CA THR A 168 -26.79 -5.97 -19.64
C THR A 168 -25.41 -5.40 -19.88
N GLU A 169 -25.05 -4.35 -19.12
CA GLU A 169 -23.70 -3.79 -19.08
C GLU A 169 -23.18 -3.29 -20.45
N LEU A 170 -24.07 -2.76 -21.30
CA LEU A 170 -23.76 -2.24 -22.65
C LEU A 170 -23.81 -0.69 -22.70
N PRO A 171 -22.82 0.03 -22.13
CA PRO A 171 -22.84 1.50 -22.05
C PRO A 171 -22.58 2.21 -23.40
N ALA A 172 -22.02 1.50 -24.39
CA ALA A 172 -21.68 2.09 -25.68
C ALA A 172 -22.92 2.29 -26.59
N ILE A 173 -23.91 1.41 -26.49
CA ILE A 173 -25.04 1.29 -27.43
C ILE A 173 -26.10 2.36 -27.14
N ALA A 174 -26.62 3.02 -28.18
CA ALA A 174 -27.58 4.12 -28.04
C ALA A 174 -29.03 3.65 -27.86
N ASP A 175 -29.86 4.47 -27.21
CA ASP A 175 -31.29 4.22 -26.95
C ASP A 175 -32.06 3.77 -28.20
N GLN A 176 -31.82 4.44 -29.34
CA GLN A 176 -32.44 4.11 -30.64
C GLN A 176 -32.20 2.66 -31.10
N THR A 177 -31.04 2.06 -30.76
CA THR A 177 -30.77 0.65 -31.08
C THR A 177 -31.62 -0.27 -30.22
N PHE A 178 -31.80 0.04 -28.93
CA PHE A 178 -32.69 -0.75 -28.06
C PHE A 178 -34.15 -0.59 -28.47
N ALA A 179 -34.58 0.63 -28.79
CA ALA A 179 -35.94 0.93 -29.27
C ALA A 179 -36.30 0.18 -30.56
N THR A 180 -35.39 0.17 -31.55
CA THR A 180 -35.62 -0.55 -32.83
C THR A 180 -35.63 -2.07 -32.69
N VAL A 181 -34.97 -2.62 -31.66
CA VAL A 181 -35.08 -4.04 -31.30
C VAL A 181 -36.42 -4.33 -30.61
N VAL A 182 -36.73 -3.61 -29.52
CA VAL A 182 -37.95 -3.84 -28.73
C VAL A 182 -39.22 -3.65 -29.55
N ALA A 183 -39.26 -2.66 -30.46
CA ALA A 183 -40.39 -2.43 -31.36
C ALA A 183 -40.72 -3.61 -32.31
N ARG A 184 -39.86 -4.63 -32.40
CA ARG A 184 -40.04 -5.84 -33.21
C ARG A 184 -40.40 -7.09 -32.39
N LEU A 185 -40.57 -6.98 -31.07
CA LEU A 185 -40.77 -8.11 -30.15
C LEU A 185 -42.14 -8.00 -29.43
N PRO A 186 -43.26 -8.35 -30.09
CA PRO A 186 -44.60 -8.16 -29.51
C PRO A 186 -44.93 -9.09 -28.33
N GLU A 187 -44.33 -10.29 -28.31
CA GLU A 187 -44.55 -11.33 -27.30
C GLU A 187 -43.62 -11.21 -26.07
N LEU A 188 -43.06 -10.01 -25.82
CA LEU A 188 -42.03 -9.81 -24.80
C LEU A 188 -42.63 -9.70 -23.38
N ASP A 189 -42.41 -10.74 -22.56
CA ASP A 189 -42.78 -10.78 -21.14
C ASP A 189 -41.73 -10.12 -20.22
N ILE A 190 -40.44 -10.23 -20.56
CA ILE A 190 -39.32 -9.80 -19.70
C ILE A 190 -38.32 -8.93 -20.48
N LEU A 191 -38.12 -7.69 -20.02
CA LEU A 191 -37.11 -6.76 -20.53
C LEU A 191 -36.15 -6.33 -19.41
N ASN A 192 -34.86 -6.69 -19.56
CA ASN A 192 -33.80 -6.29 -18.63
C ASN A 192 -32.67 -5.55 -19.36
N LEU A 193 -32.53 -4.26 -19.07
CA LEU A 193 -31.52 -3.35 -19.63
C LEU A 193 -30.54 -2.82 -18.57
N ARG A 194 -30.28 -3.60 -17.50
CA ARG A 194 -29.43 -3.18 -16.38
C ARG A 194 -28.02 -2.73 -16.84
N LYS A 195 -27.59 -1.54 -16.39
CA LYS A 195 -26.31 -0.87 -16.73
C LYS A 195 -26.17 -0.48 -18.21
N CYS A 196 -27.23 -0.48 -19.00
CA CYS A 196 -27.23 0.15 -20.32
C CYS A 196 -27.41 1.66 -20.18
N SER A 197 -26.31 2.36 -19.85
CA SER A 197 -26.32 3.77 -19.39
C SER A 197 -26.86 4.80 -20.39
N LYS A 198 -27.10 4.42 -21.65
CA LYS A 198 -27.74 5.24 -22.69
C LYS A 198 -29.17 4.84 -23.02
N ALA A 199 -29.68 3.71 -22.52
CA ALA A 199 -31.09 3.32 -22.67
C ALA A 199 -31.96 4.29 -21.85
N GLY A 200 -33.13 4.67 -22.35
CA GLY A 200 -33.91 5.77 -21.79
C GLY A 200 -35.35 5.82 -22.29
N PRO A 201 -35.85 6.98 -22.76
CA PRO A 201 -37.25 7.13 -23.13
C PRO A 201 -37.63 6.35 -24.40
N LEU A 202 -36.77 6.29 -25.43
CA LEU A 202 -37.16 5.76 -26.73
C LEU A 202 -37.44 4.25 -26.67
N VAL A 203 -36.66 3.50 -25.89
CA VAL A 203 -36.92 2.07 -25.69
C VAL A 203 -38.16 1.81 -24.84
N LEU A 204 -38.49 2.70 -23.90
CA LEU A 204 -39.68 2.57 -23.07
C LEU A 204 -40.96 2.92 -23.83
N ASP A 205 -40.94 3.96 -24.66
CA ASP A 205 -42.08 4.30 -25.52
C ASP A 205 -42.27 3.25 -26.63
N ALA A 206 -41.19 2.61 -27.10
CA ALA A 206 -41.26 1.41 -27.96
C ALA A 206 -41.88 0.21 -27.23
N ALA A 207 -41.51 -0.04 -25.96
CA ALA A 207 -42.10 -1.10 -25.14
C ALA A 207 -43.60 -0.86 -24.89
N ALA A 208 -43.98 0.36 -24.50
CA ALA A 208 -45.37 0.74 -24.27
C ALA A 208 -46.24 0.55 -25.53
N SER A 209 -45.71 0.89 -26.71
CA SER A 209 -46.48 0.82 -27.97
C SER A 209 -46.48 -0.55 -28.66
N LYS A 210 -45.58 -1.49 -28.28
CA LYS A 210 -45.43 -2.78 -28.96
C LYS A 210 -45.41 -4.03 -28.07
N CYS A 211 -45.18 -3.90 -26.76
CA CYS A 211 -45.04 -5.03 -25.83
C CYS A 211 -46.12 -4.99 -24.72
N PRO A 212 -47.41 -5.20 -25.05
CA PRO A 212 -48.51 -5.07 -24.06
C PRO A 212 -48.46 -6.14 -22.95
N ARG A 213 -47.84 -7.31 -23.22
CA ARG A 213 -47.69 -8.44 -22.28
C ARG A 213 -46.53 -8.28 -21.29
N LEU A 214 -45.79 -7.18 -21.31
CA LEU A 214 -44.58 -7.02 -20.51
C LEU A 214 -44.87 -7.12 -19.00
N LYS A 215 -44.34 -8.16 -18.35
CA LYS A 215 -44.53 -8.50 -16.93
C LYS A 215 -43.37 -8.03 -16.05
N VAL A 216 -42.15 -8.02 -16.60
CA VAL A 216 -40.94 -7.64 -15.86
C VAL A 216 -40.15 -6.60 -16.64
N LEU A 217 -39.96 -5.43 -16.03
CA LEU A 217 -39.13 -4.35 -16.56
C LEU A 217 -38.00 -4.00 -15.57
N ASN A 218 -36.75 -4.13 -16.02
CA ASN A 218 -35.56 -3.76 -15.25
C ASN A 218 -34.72 -2.72 -16.00
N MET A 219 -34.79 -1.48 -15.53
CA MET A 219 -34.13 -0.28 -16.05
C MET A 219 -33.09 0.26 -15.06
N ASN A 220 -32.47 -0.61 -14.26
CA ASN A 220 -31.45 -0.23 -13.28
C ASN A 220 -30.19 0.36 -13.96
N TYR A 221 -29.77 1.55 -13.54
CA TYR A 221 -28.65 2.33 -14.09
C TYR A 221 -28.82 2.73 -15.57
N THR A 222 -29.99 3.29 -15.88
CA THR A 222 -30.40 3.80 -17.20
C THR A 222 -30.94 5.24 -17.10
N VAL A 223 -31.33 5.84 -18.23
CA VAL A 223 -31.83 7.22 -18.35
C VAL A 223 -33.37 7.28 -18.47
N ALA A 224 -34.08 6.33 -17.85
CA ALA A 224 -35.54 6.29 -17.82
C ALA A 224 -36.14 7.60 -17.28
N THR A 225 -37.16 8.13 -17.96
CA THR A 225 -37.82 9.40 -17.61
C THR A 225 -39.16 9.17 -16.92
N PRO A 226 -39.66 10.10 -16.07
CA PRO A 226 -40.99 10.00 -15.46
C PRO A 226 -42.11 9.74 -16.48
N ARG A 227 -42.12 10.49 -17.60
CA ARG A 227 -43.11 10.35 -18.69
C ARG A 227 -43.06 8.97 -19.35
N SER A 228 -41.86 8.48 -19.65
CA SER A 228 -41.67 7.17 -20.30
C SER A 228 -41.87 5.98 -19.35
N ILE A 229 -41.90 6.21 -18.03
CA ILE A 229 -42.31 5.19 -17.05
C ILE A 229 -43.85 5.15 -16.97
N LEU A 230 -44.50 6.31 -16.96
CA LEU A 230 -45.96 6.41 -16.98
C LEU A 230 -46.56 5.83 -18.26
N SER A 231 -45.95 6.05 -19.45
CA SER A 231 -46.41 5.45 -20.70
C SER A 231 -46.41 3.92 -20.67
N VAL A 232 -45.37 3.30 -20.10
CA VAL A 232 -45.31 1.85 -19.91
C VAL A 232 -46.32 1.36 -18.87
N LEU A 233 -46.50 2.06 -17.75
CA LEU A 233 -47.48 1.66 -16.72
C LEU A 233 -48.93 1.68 -17.25
N LEU A 234 -49.28 2.69 -18.07
CA LEU A 234 -50.62 2.80 -18.67
C LEU A 234 -50.87 1.73 -19.75
N ALA A 235 -49.86 1.39 -20.55
CA ALA A 235 -49.99 0.45 -21.66
C ALA A 235 -49.80 -1.03 -21.27
N CYS A 236 -48.80 -1.35 -20.45
CA CYS A 236 -48.43 -2.72 -20.07
C CYS A 236 -49.19 -3.15 -18.81
N ARG A 237 -50.50 -3.40 -18.94
CA ARG A 237 -51.39 -3.72 -17.80
C ARG A 237 -51.04 -5.04 -17.07
N GLU A 238 -50.26 -5.92 -17.68
CA GLU A 238 -49.74 -7.15 -17.07
C GLU A 238 -48.41 -6.95 -16.29
N LEU A 239 -47.91 -5.72 -16.15
CA LEU A 239 -46.63 -5.45 -15.48
C LEU A 239 -46.67 -5.81 -13.99
N GLU A 240 -45.93 -6.84 -13.60
CA GLU A 240 -45.83 -7.33 -12.22
C GLU A 240 -44.62 -6.75 -11.47
N VAL A 241 -43.52 -6.47 -12.18
CA VAL A 241 -42.22 -6.12 -11.59
C VAL A 241 -41.60 -4.92 -12.30
N LEU A 242 -41.43 -3.82 -11.57
CA LEU A 242 -40.71 -2.63 -12.02
C LEU A 242 -39.45 -2.40 -11.17
N LYS A 243 -38.28 -2.50 -11.79
CA LYS A 243 -36.97 -2.24 -11.16
C LYS A 243 -36.29 -1.04 -11.83
N ILE A 244 -36.11 0.06 -11.09
CA ILE A 244 -35.40 1.27 -11.53
C ILE A 244 -34.41 1.66 -10.44
N ALA A 245 -33.16 1.92 -10.82
CA ALA A 245 -32.11 2.33 -9.91
C ALA A 245 -31.24 3.40 -10.54
N GLY A 246 -30.85 4.43 -9.79
CA GLY A 246 -29.82 5.39 -10.22
C GLY A 246 -30.16 6.19 -11.48
N SER A 247 -31.45 6.37 -11.82
CA SER A 247 -31.84 7.28 -12.91
C SER A 247 -31.74 8.73 -12.41
N PRO A 248 -30.90 9.59 -13.02
CA PRO A 248 -30.73 10.98 -12.60
C PRO A 248 -31.94 11.86 -12.95
N LYS A 249 -32.86 11.39 -13.81
CA LYS A 249 -34.05 12.13 -14.26
C LYS A 249 -35.28 11.92 -13.38
N LEU A 250 -35.24 11.01 -12.41
CA LEU A 250 -36.31 10.82 -11.42
C LEU A 250 -36.09 11.77 -10.23
N ILE A 251 -36.87 12.86 -10.21
CA ILE A 251 -36.84 13.95 -9.23
C ILE A 251 -38.15 13.95 -8.43
N SER A 252 -38.10 14.31 -7.14
CA SER A 252 -39.26 14.45 -6.27
C SER A 252 -40.35 15.32 -6.91
N GLY A 253 -41.59 14.86 -6.82
CA GLY A 253 -42.78 15.49 -7.41
C GLY A 253 -43.02 15.14 -8.89
N SER A 254 -42.04 14.57 -9.61
CA SER A 254 -42.13 14.46 -11.07
C SER A 254 -43.15 13.42 -11.58
N ILE A 255 -43.44 12.36 -10.81
CA ILE A 255 -44.43 11.34 -11.19
C ILE A 255 -45.82 11.81 -10.73
N SER A 256 -45.92 12.27 -9.49
CA SER A 256 -47.16 12.80 -8.91
C SER A 256 -47.71 14.01 -9.69
N ALA A 257 -46.84 14.90 -10.21
CA ALA A 257 -47.27 15.99 -11.09
C ALA A 257 -47.73 15.51 -12.48
N LEU A 258 -47.08 14.49 -13.06
CA LEU A 258 -47.48 13.94 -14.36
C LEU A 258 -48.80 13.18 -14.31
N ILE A 259 -49.05 12.45 -13.22
CA ILE A 259 -50.33 11.79 -12.95
C ILE A 259 -51.44 12.85 -12.89
N LYS A 260 -51.27 13.90 -12.07
CA LYS A 260 -52.22 15.02 -12.01
C LYS A 260 -52.44 15.69 -13.36
N SER A 261 -51.38 16.05 -14.08
CA SER A 261 -51.51 16.71 -15.38
C SER A 261 -52.15 15.83 -16.46
N HIS A 262 -52.10 14.51 -16.31
CA HIS A 262 -52.76 13.57 -17.23
C HIS A 262 -54.26 13.47 -16.92
N THR A 263 -54.64 13.40 -15.64
CA THR A 263 -56.04 13.49 -15.19
C THR A 263 -56.67 14.86 -15.52
N GLU A 264 -55.92 15.95 -15.39
CA GLU A 264 -56.38 17.30 -15.76
C GLU A 264 -56.56 17.47 -17.28
N ALA A 265 -55.72 16.81 -18.09
CA ALA A 265 -55.80 16.88 -19.56
C ALA A 265 -56.89 16.01 -20.16
N ASN A 266 -57.23 14.88 -19.51
CA ASN A 266 -58.27 13.95 -19.93
C ASN A 266 -59.24 13.69 -18.76
N PRO A 267 -60.19 14.60 -18.48
CA PRO A 267 -61.07 14.50 -17.30
C PRO A 267 -62.00 13.28 -17.31
N ASP A 268 -62.26 12.68 -18.48
CA ASP A 268 -63.04 11.44 -18.63
C ASP A 268 -62.21 10.14 -18.50
N ASP A 269 -60.87 10.26 -18.44
CA ASP A 269 -59.93 9.14 -18.52
C ASP A 269 -59.25 8.93 -17.14
N GLU A 270 -59.96 8.27 -16.22
CA GLU A 270 -59.39 7.93 -14.89
C GLU A 270 -58.14 7.06 -15.04
N ILE A 271 -57.05 7.46 -14.38
CA ILE A 271 -55.79 6.70 -14.40
C ILE A 271 -56.03 5.33 -13.72
N PRO A 272 -55.90 4.21 -14.45
CA PRO A 272 -56.29 2.91 -13.95
C PRO A 272 -55.40 2.48 -12.77
N THR A 273 -55.98 1.70 -11.87
CA THR A 273 -55.20 1.03 -10.81
C THR A 273 -54.34 -0.08 -11.43
N PHE A 274 -53.05 -0.06 -11.13
CA PHE A 274 -52.05 -1.00 -11.62
C PHE A 274 -52.08 -2.31 -10.80
N ASN A 275 -53.23 -2.99 -10.83
CA ASN A 275 -53.54 -4.13 -9.96
C ASN A 275 -52.60 -5.34 -10.13
N SER A 276 -51.91 -5.44 -11.27
CA SER A 276 -50.91 -6.48 -11.55
C SER A 276 -49.57 -6.23 -10.85
N LEU A 277 -49.25 -4.98 -10.46
CA LEU A 277 -47.92 -4.59 -10.02
C LEU A 277 -47.64 -5.03 -8.57
N LYS A 278 -46.86 -6.11 -8.43
CA LYS A 278 -46.52 -6.74 -7.15
C LYS A 278 -45.19 -6.26 -6.57
N SER A 279 -44.21 -5.89 -7.42
CA SER A 279 -42.86 -5.51 -6.98
C SER A 279 -42.39 -4.19 -7.57
N LEU A 280 -42.21 -3.19 -6.70
CA LEU A 280 -41.73 -1.85 -7.03
C LEU A 280 -40.38 -1.60 -6.35
N LYS A 281 -39.31 -1.50 -7.15
CA LYS A 281 -37.95 -1.23 -6.67
C LYS A 281 -37.43 0.07 -7.30
N LEU A 282 -37.38 1.15 -6.52
CA LEU A 282 -37.03 2.51 -6.91
C LEU A 282 -35.83 3.00 -6.07
N ARG A 283 -34.62 2.62 -6.47
CA ARG A 283 -33.39 2.79 -5.66
C ARG A 283 -32.52 3.95 -6.15
N LEU A 284 -31.75 4.59 -5.27
CA LEU A 284 -30.75 5.61 -5.66
C LEU A 284 -31.34 6.75 -6.55
N THR A 285 -32.61 7.09 -6.34
CA THR A 285 -33.36 8.13 -7.06
C THR A 285 -33.70 9.29 -6.15
N LYS A 286 -33.93 10.50 -6.70
CA LYS A 286 -34.36 11.67 -5.90
C LYS A 286 -35.87 11.69 -5.64
N LEU A 287 -36.53 10.54 -5.61
CA LEU A 287 -37.95 10.39 -5.30
C LEU A 287 -38.25 10.83 -3.85
N GLY A 288 -39.43 11.44 -3.68
CA GLY A 288 -39.92 11.93 -2.39
C GLY A 288 -41.37 11.51 -2.13
N ASP A 289 -41.90 11.96 -0.99
CA ASP A 289 -43.14 11.44 -0.39
C ASP A 289 -44.37 11.50 -1.31
N SER A 290 -44.52 12.57 -2.13
CA SER A 290 -45.70 12.73 -3.01
C SER A 290 -45.75 11.72 -4.15
N ASP A 291 -44.60 11.30 -4.68
CA ASP A 291 -44.53 10.29 -5.74
C ASP A 291 -44.81 8.89 -5.18
N LEU A 292 -44.34 8.62 -3.95
CA LEU A 292 -44.64 7.36 -3.27
C LEU A 292 -46.13 7.26 -2.91
N ALA A 293 -46.76 8.37 -2.49
CA ALA A 293 -48.20 8.45 -2.27
C ALA A 293 -49.00 8.12 -3.54
N ALA A 294 -48.58 8.64 -4.70
CA ALA A 294 -49.21 8.30 -5.97
C ALA A 294 -49.07 6.80 -6.32
N PHE A 295 -47.87 6.22 -6.13
CA PHE A 295 -47.69 4.77 -6.33
C PHE A 295 -48.53 3.93 -5.36
N PHE A 296 -48.63 4.28 -4.08
CA PHE A 296 -49.46 3.55 -3.12
C PHE A 296 -50.94 3.61 -3.47
N PHE A 297 -51.44 4.78 -3.92
CA PHE A 297 -52.83 4.95 -4.34
C PHE A 297 -53.19 4.11 -5.57
N HIS A 298 -52.33 4.11 -6.60
CA HIS A 298 -52.60 3.37 -7.85
C HIS A 298 -52.16 1.89 -7.82
N CYS A 299 -51.34 1.44 -6.86
CA CYS A 299 -50.80 0.07 -6.80
C CYS A 299 -51.19 -0.65 -5.48
N PRO A 300 -52.47 -1.01 -5.27
CA PRO A 300 -52.95 -1.57 -3.99
C PRO A 300 -52.39 -2.96 -3.68
N ASN A 301 -52.07 -3.77 -4.69
CA ASN A 301 -51.61 -5.16 -4.53
C ASN A 301 -50.08 -5.30 -4.36
N LEU A 302 -49.41 -4.25 -3.91
CA LEU A 302 -47.96 -4.24 -3.79
C LEU A 302 -47.47 -5.17 -2.67
N THR A 303 -46.65 -6.16 -3.01
CA THR A 303 -46.07 -7.12 -2.07
C THR A 303 -44.60 -6.85 -1.77
N THR A 304 -43.89 -6.16 -2.66
CA THR A 304 -42.47 -5.81 -2.50
C THR A 304 -42.23 -4.34 -2.79
N LEU A 305 -41.69 -3.62 -1.80
CA LEU A 305 -41.26 -2.22 -1.90
C LEU A 305 -39.77 -2.09 -1.53
N ASP A 306 -38.94 -1.64 -2.48
CA ASP A 306 -37.56 -1.23 -2.21
C ASP A 306 -37.35 0.22 -2.64
N ILE A 307 -37.25 1.12 -1.66
CA ILE A 307 -36.98 2.55 -1.86
C ILE A 307 -35.61 2.95 -1.28
N SER A 308 -34.67 2.01 -1.23
CA SER A 308 -33.33 2.23 -0.66
C SER A 308 -32.58 3.38 -1.36
N PHE A 309 -31.90 4.21 -0.58
CA PHE A 309 -31.16 5.40 -1.02
C PHE A 309 -32.01 6.48 -1.72
N THR A 310 -33.28 6.62 -1.34
CA THR A 310 -34.18 7.71 -1.78
C THR A 310 -34.26 8.86 -0.76
N GLN A 311 -35.00 9.92 -1.10
CA GLN A 311 -35.22 11.08 -0.22
C GLN A 311 -36.56 11.02 0.55
N VAL A 312 -37.28 9.89 0.47
CA VAL A 312 -38.54 9.66 1.18
C VAL A 312 -38.34 9.78 2.70
N LYS A 313 -39.24 10.52 3.34
CA LYS A 313 -39.32 10.78 4.79
C LYS A 313 -40.57 10.16 5.42
N ASN A 314 -41.64 10.01 4.65
CA ASN A 314 -42.89 9.42 5.11
C ASN A 314 -43.41 8.44 4.07
N ILE A 315 -43.63 7.20 4.50
CA ILE A 315 -44.40 6.21 3.74
C ILE A 315 -45.88 6.48 4.05
N PRO A 316 -46.75 6.58 3.02
CA PRO A 316 -48.16 6.86 3.20
C PRO A 316 -48.86 5.68 3.88
N ILE A 317 -49.70 5.97 4.88
CA ILE A 317 -50.60 4.99 5.48
C ILE A 317 -51.98 5.23 4.87
N ILE A 318 -52.35 4.36 3.94
CA ILE A 318 -53.65 4.36 3.24
C ILE A 318 -54.46 3.13 3.68
N SER A 319 -55.78 3.19 3.47
CA SER A 319 -56.68 2.05 3.71
C SER A 319 -57.41 1.71 2.40
N PRO A 320 -57.34 0.45 1.92
CA PRO A 320 -56.54 -0.66 2.44
C PRO A 320 -55.03 -0.42 2.29
N PHE A 321 -54.23 -0.88 3.26
CA PHE A 321 -52.78 -0.83 3.17
C PHE A 321 -52.26 -2.01 2.32
N PRO A 322 -51.26 -1.82 1.43
CA PRO A 322 -50.76 -2.91 0.58
C PRO A 322 -50.17 -4.08 1.39
N PRO A 323 -50.39 -5.35 0.97
CA PRO A 323 -49.92 -6.55 1.68
C PRO A 323 -48.41 -6.77 1.48
N LEU A 324 -47.59 -5.89 2.07
CA LEU A 324 -46.14 -5.88 1.93
C LEU A 324 -45.48 -7.07 2.63
N LYS A 325 -45.04 -8.04 1.83
CA LYS A 325 -44.15 -9.14 2.21
C LYS A 325 -42.68 -8.72 2.29
N LYS A 326 -42.26 -7.70 1.54
CA LYS A 326 -40.87 -7.21 1.55
C LYS A 326 -40.78 -5.69 1.56
N LEU A 327 -40.05 -5.15 2.53
CA LEU A 327 -39.80 -3.72 2.72
C LEU A 327 -38.30 -3.42 2.85
N CYS A 328 -37.76 -2.58 1.97
CA CYS A 328 -36.34 -2.20 1.97
C CYS A 328 -36.18 -0.68 2.02
N LEU A 329 -35.60 -0.20 3.11
CA LEU A 329 -35.45 1.22 3.48
C LEU A 329 -33.99 1.59 3.75
N THR A 330 -33.04 0.88 3.11
CA THR A 330 -31.61 1.06 3.36
C THR A 330 -31.18 2.48 2.96
N SER A 331 -30.56 3.22 3.88
CA SER A 331 -30.15 4.62 3.71
C SER A 331 -31.27 5.56 3.21
N THR A 332 -32.46 5.41 3.78
CA THR A 332 -33.60 6.34 3.63
C THR A 332 -33.76 7.19 4.89
N ARG A 333 -34.52 8.30 4.80
CA ARG A 333 -34.74 9.25 5.92
C ARG A 333 -36.13 9.13 6.56
N VAL A 334 -36.76 7.95 6.45
CA VAL A 334 -38.09 7.70 7.01
C VAL A 334 -38.11 8.03 8.51
N SER A 335 -39.15 8.71 8.99
CA SER A 335 -39.29 8.99 10.43
C SER A 335 -39.42 7.70 11.24
N GLY A 336 -38.80 7.63 12.42
CA GLY A 336 -38.92 6.47 13.31
C GLY A 336 -40.38 6.17 13.68
N THR A 337 -41.16 7.20 13.97
CA THR A 337 -42.61 7.08 14.26
C THR A 337 -43.41 6.61 13.04
N ASN A 338 -43.09 7.10 11.85
CA ASN A 338 -43.73 6.64 10.62
C ASN A 338 -43.36 5.18 10.32
N LEU A 339 -42.11 4.77 10.55
CA LEU A 339 -41.66 3.39 10.38
C LEU A 339 -42.41 2.43 11.31
N VAL A 340 -42.54 2.74 12.60
CA VAL A 340 -43.31 1.93 13.57
C VAL A 340 -44.76 1.76 13.10
N ASN A 341 -45.44 2.87 12.74
CA ASN A 341 -46.83 2.83 12.27
C ASN A 341 -46.99 2.05 10.95
N VAL A 342 -46.02 2.13 10.04
CA VAL A 342 -46.02 1.37 8.77
C VAL A 342 -45.86 -0.13 9.03
N LEU A 343 -44.90 -0.51 9.88
CA LEU A 343 -44.69 -1.91 10.26
C LEU A 343 -45.91 -2.50 10.98
N ASP A 344 -46.65 -1.71 11.76
CA ASP A 344 -47.88 -2.15 12.43
C ASP A 344 -48.99 -2.55 11.43
N ASN A 345 -48.93 -2.03 10.20
CA ASN A 345 -49.82 -2.39 9.10
C ASN A 345 -49.26 -3.52 8.20
N CYS A 346 -48.05 -4.03 8.45
CA CYS A 346 -47.36 -5.02 7.62
C CYS A 346 -47.39 -6.43 8.23
N SER A 347 -48.57 -6.99 8.48
CA SER A 347 -48.74 -8.31 9.12
C SER A 347 -48.15 -9.50 8.33
N GLU A 348 -48.08 -9.40 7.00
CA GLU A 348 -47.49 -10.42 6.12
C GLU A 348 -45.97 -10.28 5.89
N LEU A 349 -45.27 -9.41 6.63
CA LEU A 349 -43.87 -9.08 6.36
C LEU A 349 -42.93 -10.29 6.52
N GLU A 350 -42.32 -10.70 5.40
CA GLU A 350 -41.33 -11.78 5.30
C GLU A 350 -39.88 -11.23 5.35
N VAL A 351 -39.65 -10.01 4.84
CA VAL A 351 -38.30 -9.43 4.64
C VAL A 351 -38.25 -7.94 4.97
N LEU A 352 -37.33 -7.53 5.86
CA LEU A 352 -37.14 -6.13 6.29
C LEU A 352 -35.68 -5.67 6.30
N TYR A 353 -35.30 -4.71 5.45
CA TYR A 353 -33.94 -4.15 5.41
C TYR A 353 -33.90 -2.68 5.83
N LEU A 354 -33.26 -2.41 6.97
CA LEU A 354 -33.06 -1.09 7.58
C LEU A 354 -31.57 -0.67 7.61
N GLY A 355 -30.78 -1.08 6.62
CA GLY A 355 -29.34 -0.80 6.63
C GLY A 355 -29.01 0.71 6.59
N ALA A 356 -28.13 1.19 7.46
CA ALA A 356 -27.71 2.59 7.55
C ALA A 356 -28.90 3.58 7.56
N PHE A 357 -29.95 3.24 8.28
CA PHE A 357 -31.21 3.98 8.36
C PHE A 357 -30.98 5.42 8.89
N GLY A 358 -31.68 6.38 8.33
CA GLY A 358 -31.50 7.81 8.58
C GLY A 358 -30.33 8.47 7.85
N LYS A 359 -29.35 7.69 7.36
CA LYS A 359 -28.17 8.20 6.66
C LYS A 359 -28.42 8.28 5.17
N THR A 360 -27.86 9.29 4.50
CA THR A 360 -27.87 9.42 3.02
C THR A 360 -26.47 9.60 2.50
N LEU A 361 -26.16 9.02 1.34
CA LEU A 361 -24.90 9.22 0.61
C LEU A 361 -24.56 10.71 0.50
N GLY A 362 -23.34 11.07 0.92
CA GLY A 362 -22.78 12.43 0.77
C GLY A 362 -23.24 13.49 1.78
N ALA A 363 -24.15 13.18 2.71
CA ALA A 363 -24.54 14.12 3.77
C ALA A 363 -23.69 13.94 5.03
N ALA A 364 -23.22 15.04 5.61
CA ALA A 364 -22.66 15.04 6.96
C ALA A 364 -23.72 14.59 7.99
N SER A 365 -23.28 14.10 9.16
CA SER A 365 -24.13 13.52 10.22
C SER A 365 -25.14 14.52 10.82
N GLY A 366 -26.26 14.73 10.13
CA GLY A 366 -27.41 15.46 10.63
C GLY A 366 -28.10 14.74 11.79
N SER A 367 -28.69 15.52 12.70
CA SER A 367 -29.30 15.06 13.95
C SER A 367 -30.74 14.55 13.82
N GLY A 368 -31.11 13.90 12.72
CA GLY A 368 -32.48 13.44 12.47
C GLY A 368 -32.59 11.98 12.01
N ASN A 369 -33.52 11.23 12.60
CA ASN A 369 -34.06 9.92 12.15
C ASN A 369 -33.05 8.77 11.98
N ILE A 370 -32.03 8.66 12.83
CA ILE A 370 -31.09 7.52 12.82
C ILE A 370 -31.64 6.40 13.74
N LEU A 371 -31.41 5.14 13.38
CA LEU A 371 -31.81 3.99 14.19
C LEU A 371 -31.04 3.95 15.54
N THR A 372 -31.78 4.10 16.63
CA THR A 372 -31.30 4.11 18.03
C THR A 372 -31.82 2.90 18.82
N ASP A 373 -31.24 2.65 19.99
CA ASP A 373 -31.66 1.56 20.88
C ASP A 373 -33.10 1.69 21.41
N SER A 374 -33.67 2.91 21.40
CA SER A 374 -35.10 3.14 21.70
C SER A 374 -35.97 2.70 20.53
N LEU A 375 -35.72 3.25 19.33
CA LEU A 375 -36.46 2.91 18.11
C LEU A 375 -36.34 1.43 17.76
N LEU A 376 -35.22 0.77 18.08
CA LEU A 376 -35.08 -0.67 17.92
C LEU A 376 -36.06 -1.45 18.81
N ARG A 377 -36.36 -1.01 20.04
CA ARG A 377 -37.38 -1.66 20.90
C ARG A 377 -38.78 -1.44 20.35
N ASP A 378 -39.11 -0.20 20.00
CA ASP A 378 -40.41 0.15 19.40
C ASP A 378 -40.68 -0.70 18.14
N ILE A 379 -39.66 -0.93 17.32
CA ILE A 379 -39.70 -1.84 16.15
C ILE A 379 -39.77 -3.32 16.59
N THR A 380 -39.06 -3.73 17.64
CA THR A 380 -39.07 -5.13 18.14
C THR A 380 -40.48 -5.55 18.56
N ASP A 381 -41.19 -4.71 19.32
CA ASP A 381 -42.55 -5.02 19.80
C ASP A 381 -43.57 -5.14 18.63
N VAL A 382 -43.36 -4.40 17.53
CA VAL A 382 -44.16 -4.55 16.31
C VAL A 382 -43.78 -5.82 15.54
N LEU A 383 -42.48 -6.08 15.32
CA LEU A 383 -42.00 -7.24 14.57
C LEU A 383 -42.24 -8.57 15.30
N GLU A 384 -42.36 -8.56 16.62
CA GLU A 384 -42.77 -9.72 17.41
C GLU A 384 -44.14 -10.26 16.93
N ARG A 385 -45.04 -9.37 16.49
CA ARG A 385 -46.36 -9.69 15.90
C ARG A 385 -46.34 -10.13 14.44
N CYS A 386 -45.17 -10.13 13.77
CA CYS A 386 -45.00 -10.58 12.38
C CYS A 386 -44.51 -12.06 12.35
N PRO A 387 -45.38 -13.06 12.13
CA PRO A 387 -44.99 -14.48 12.26
C PRO A 387 -44.15 -15.01 11.09
N ASN A 388 -44.31 -14.43 9.90
CA ASN A 388 -43.67 -14.90 8.66
C ASN A 388 -42.28 -14.30 8.40
N LEU A 389 -41.77 -13.49 9.34
CA LEU A 389 -40.56 -12.69 9.18
C LEU A 389 -39.30 -13.57 9.14
N ARG A 390 -38.76 -13.80 7.94
CA ARG A 390 -37.61 -14.70 7.69
C ARG A 390 -36.27 -13.98 7.51
N SER A 391 -36.24 -12.70 7.15
CA SER A 391 -34.99 -12.01 6.79
C SER A 391 -34.95 -10.56 7.29
N ILE A 392 -33.95 -10.23 8.10
CA ILE A 392 -33.75 -8.87 8.61
C ILE A 392 -32.29 -8.42 8.44
N SER A 393 -32.12 -7.15 8.08
CA SER A 393 -30.81 -6.50 7.95
C SER A 393 -30.79 -5.15 8.66
N LEU A 394 -29.89 -4.99 9.63
CA LEU A 394 -29.61 -3.75 10.38
C LEU A 394 -28.21 -3.17 10.07
N VAL A 395 -27.60 -3.58 8.96
CA VAL A 395 -26.22 -3.22 8.54
C VAL A 395 -25.87 -1.75 8.72
N SER A 396 -24.66 -1.44 9.20
CA SER A 396 -24.10 -0.09 9.26
C SER A 396 -24.89 0.94 10.10
N ASN A 397 -25.79 0.47 10.98
CA ASN A 397 -26.43 1.29 12.01
C ASN A 397 -25.52 1.49 13.22
N THR A 398 -24.40 2.16 12.99
CA THR A 398 -23.29 2.40 13.95
C THR A 398 -23.65 3.12 15.26
N ARG A 399 -24.91 3.53 15.48
CA ARG A 399 -25.40 4.11 16.75
C ARG A 399 -26.13 3.10 17.64
N LEU A 400 -26.50 1.94 17.12
CA LEU A 400 -27.02 0.84 17.96
C LEU A 400 -25.93 0.40 18.95
N GLY A 401 -26.32 0.13 20.19
CA GLY A 401 -25.46 -0.24 21.31
C GLY A 401 -24.60 0.90 21.89
N ALA A 402 -24.80 2.15 21.47
CA ALA A 402 -24.03 3.30 21.97
C ALA A 402 -24.53 3.86 23.31
N GLY A 403 -25.75 3.50 23.75
CA GLY A 403 -26.34 3.94 25.02
C GLY A 403 -25.74 3.20 26.22
N GLY A 404 -24.74 3.80 26.87
CA GLY A 404 -23.87 3.18 27.89
C GLY A 404 -24.49 2.62 29.19
N SER A 405 -25.81 2.51 29.29
CA SER A 405 -26.53 1.87 30.41
C SER A 405 -27.66 0.94 29.99
N VAL A 406 -28.00 0.83 28.69
CA VAL A 406 -29.16 0.05 28.21
C VAL A 406 -28.82 -0.86 27.02
N GLY A 407 -27.60 -1.43 27.05
CA GLY A 407 -27.07 -2.38 26.07
C GLY A 407 -27.71 -3.78 26.10
N ARG A 408 -29.05 -3.84 26.13
CA ARG A 408 -29.85 -5.06 25.92
C ARG A 408 -30.79 -4.96 24.71
N ALA A 409 -30.87 -3.81 24.02
CA ALA A 409 -31.80 -3.66 22.89
C ALA A 409 -31.48 -4.61 21.73
N LEU A 410 -30.19 -4.84 21.44
CA LEU A 410 -29.75 -5.83 20.45
C LEU A 410 -30.02 -7.26 20.93
N GLN A 411 -29.67 -7.58 22.19
CA GLN A 411 -29.96 -8.88 22.80
C GLN A 411 -31.46 -9.25 22.80
N ASP A 412 -32.33 -8.32 23.18
CA ASP A 412 -33.79 -8.50 23.24
C ASP A 412 -34.38 -8.64 21.83
N PHE A 413 -33.93 -7.82 20.87
CA PHE A 413 -34.26 -7.98 19.45
C PHE A 413 -33.85 -9.36 18.91
N VAL A 414 -32.63 -9.83 19.19
CA VAL A 414 -32.17 -11.16 18.77
C VAL A 414 -33.01 -12.26 19.42
N LYS A 415 -33.36 -12.12 20.70
CA LYS A 415 -34.15 -13.10 21.45
C LYS A 415 -35.59 -13.24 20.92
N ARG A 416 -36.30 -12.12 20.74
CA ARG A 416 -37.74 -12.15 20.36
C ARG A 416 -37.99 -12.28 18.87
N VAL A 417 -37.15 -11.64 18.05
CA VAL A 417 -37.36 -11.53 16.60
C VAL A 417 -36.25 -12.28 15.85
N GLY A 418 -34.99 -12.07 16.22
CA GLY A 418 -33.84 -12.58 15.47
C GLY A 418 -33.81 -14.11 15.38
N ARG A 419 -34.01 -14.81 16.50
CA ARG A 419 -34.03 -16.29 16.57
C ARG A 419 -35.13 -16.94 15.71
N ARG A 420 -36.13 -16.19 15.23
CA ARG A 420 -37.17 -16.70 14.31
C ARG A 420 -36.78 -16.58 12.83
N CYS A 421 -35.74 -15.79 12.50
CA CYS A 421 -35.35 -15.48 11.14
C CYS A 421 -34.43 -16.56 10.53
N GLU A 422 -34.55 -16.79 9.22
CA GLU A 422 -33.60 -17.57 8.42
C GLU A 422 -32.34 -16.74 8.04
N ILE A 423 -32.44 -15.42 7.99
CA ILE A 423 -31.33 -14.52 7.60
C ILE A 423 -31.25 -13.34 8.58
N LEU A 424 -30.07 -13.15 9.19
CA LEU A 424 -29.75 -11.99 10.02
C LEU A 424 -28.46 -11.31 9.54
N ASP A 425 -28.54 -10.00 9.28
CA ASP A 425 -27.37 -9.19 8.91
C ASP A 425 -27.18 -7.98 9.85
N PHE A 426 -26.08 -8.03 10.61
CA PHE A 426 -25.61 -7.02 11.55
C PHE A 426 -24.25 -6.43 11.13
N GLU A 427 -23.85 -6.55 9.85
CA GLU A 427 -22.56 -6.05 9.36
C GLU A 427 -22.30 -4.60 9.78
N ASN A 428 -21.07 -4.30 10.23
CA ASN A 428 -20.64 -2.94 10.57
C ASN A 428 -21.50 -2.25 11.65
N ILE A 429 -21.91 -3.01 12.68
CA ILE A 429 -22.42 -2.50 13.97
C ILE A 429 -21.30 -2.68 15.02
N PRO A 430 -20.44 -1.68 15.28
CA PRO A 430 -19.24 -1.88 16.08
C PRO A 430 -19.48 -2.17 17.56
N GLN A 431 -20.68 -1.84 18.08
CA GLN A 431 -21.06 -2.05 19.47
C GLN A 431 -21.76 -3.40 19.71
N LEU A 432 -22.09 -4.17 18.66
CA LEU A 432 -22.62 -5.53 18.80
C LEU A 432 -21.54 -6.42 19.42
N ARG A 433 -21.87 -7.09 20.52
CA ARG A 433 -20.98 -7.98 21.28
C ARG A 433 -21.50 -9.41 21.22
N SER A 434 -20.64 -10.36 21.58
CA SER A 434 -21.02 -11.78 21.60
C SER A 434 -22.21 -12.09 22.52
N GLY A 435 -22.35 -11.40 23.65
CA GLY A 435 -23.50 -11.54 24.56
C GLY A 435 -24.84 -11.07 23.97
N ASP A 436 -24.84 -10.20 22.93
CA ASP A 436 -26.07 -9.85 22.22
C ASP A 436 -26.62 -11.04 21.41
N LEU A 437 -25.76 -12.01 21.07
CA LEU A 437 -26.14 -13.24 20.37
C LEU A 437 -26.65 -14.34 21.32
N GLU A 438 -26.62 -14.14 22.65
CA GLU A 438 -27.19 -15.08 23.63
C GLU A 438 -28.68 -15.40 23.35
N GLY A 439 -29.41 -14.44 22.77
CA GLY A 439 -30.80 -14.64 22.32
C GLY A 439 -30.98 -15.69 21.21
N LEU A 440 -29.88 -16.19 20.60
CA LEU A 440 -29.92 -17.33 19.68
C LEU A 440 -30.03 -18.69 20.40
N LEU A 441 -29.92 -18.76 21.74
CA LEU A 441 -30.13 -19.99 22.51
C LEU A 441 -31.62 -20.34 22.68
N SER A 442 -31.92 -21.61 22.96
CA SER A 442 -33.28 -22.02 23.38
C SER A 442 -33.61 -21.40 24.73
N THR A 443 -34.82 -20.84 24.85
CA THR A 443 -35.33 -20.32 26.12
C THR A 443 -36.11 -21.36 26.92
N SER A 444 -36.45 -22.49 26.31
CA SER A 444 -37.14 -23.64 26.89
C SER A 444 -36.63 -24.97 26.28
N GLU A 445 -36.78 -26.08 27.00
CA GLU A 445 -36.52 -27.44 26.46
C GLU A 445 -37.44 -27.81 25.28
N TYR A 446 -38.58 -27.11 25.15
CA TYR A 446 -39.57 -27.31 24.09
C TYR A 446 -39.39 -26.37 22.88
N ASP A 447 -38.46 -25.40 22.96
CA ASP A 447 -38.19 -24.48 21.85
C ASP A 447 -37.53 -25.19 20.67
N GLN A 448 -38.06 -25.00 19.47
CA GLN A 448 -37.38 -25.45 18.24
C GLN A 448 -36.05 -24.69 18.05
N PRO A 449 -35.00 -25.35 17.54
CA PRO A 449 -33.73 -24.69 17.25
C PRO A 449 -33.90 -23.61 16.17
N SER A 450 -33.06 -22.58 16.25
CA SER A 450 -33.08 -21.45 15.32
C SER A 450 -33.08 -21.91 13.86
N PRO A 451 -33.98 -21.39 12.98
CA PRO A 451 -34.02 -21.71 11.56
C PRO A 451 -32.94 -20.96 10.76
N LEU A 452 -32.09 -20.18 11.44
CA LEU A 452 -31.05 -19.33 10.87
C LEU A 452 -30.13 -20.10 9.90
N ARG A 453 -30.16 -19.67 8.63
CA ARG A 453 -29.34 -20.16 7.53
C ARG A 453 -28.19 -19.23 7.19
N ALA A 454 -28.35 -17.91 7.37
CA ALA A 454 -27.32 -16.93 7.08
C ALA A 454 -27.16 -15.95 8.25
N LEU A 455 -25.95 -15.83 8.77
CA LEU A 455 -25.58 -14.87 9.81
C LEU A 455 -24.39 -14.03 9.34
N ASN A 456 -24.59 -12.72 9.24
CA ASN A 456 -23.51 -11.77 8.98
C ASN A 456 -23.29 -10.88 10.21
N VAL A 457 -22.10 -10.98 10.80
CA VAL A 457 -21.63 -10.15 11.91
C VAL A 457 -20.26 -9.53 11.58
N ALA A 458 -19.93 -9.39 10.29
CA ALA A 458 -18.69 -8.80 9.84
C ALA A 458 -18.51 -7.36 10.36
N ARG A 459 -17.27 -6.99 10.70
CA ARG A 459 -16.91 -5.63 11.20
C ARG A 459 -17.68 -5.21 12.48
N THR A 460 -18.06 -6.17 13.32
CA THR A 460 -18.68 -5.95 14.65
C THR A 460 -17.69 -6.15 15.80
N GLY A 461 -18.14 -5.96 17.04
CA GLY A 461 -17.40 -6.27 18.26
C GLY A 461 -17.44 -7.75 18.69
N VAL A 462 -18.06 -8.64 17.90
CA VAL A 462 -18.16 -10.07 18.18
C VAL A 462 -16.79 -10.75 18.20
N ASN A 463 -16.60 -11.69 19.11
CA ASN A 463 -15.40 -12.48 19.34
C ASN A 463 -15.73 -13.98 19.51
N GLY A 464 -14.73 -14.77 19.92
CA GLY A 464 -14.85 -16.21 20.13
C GLY A 464 -15.95 -16.67 21.10
N ASP A 465 -16.29 -15.83 22.08
CA ASP A 465 -17.35 -16.13 23.06
C ASP A 465 -18.73 -16.36 22.39
N ALA A 466 -18.91 -15.91 21.14
CA ALA A 466 -20.13 -16.16 20.36
C ALA A 466 -20.23 -17.58 19.78
N ALA A 467 -19.16 -18.38 19.79
CA ALA A 467 -19.14 -19.70 19.16
C ALA A 467 -20.24 -20.62 19.70
N MET A 468 -20.47 -20.62 21.01
CA MET A 468 -21.54 -21.39 21.66
C MET A 468 -22.95 -20.95 21.24
N PHE A 469 -23.16 -19.66 20.96
CA PHE A 469 -24.46 -19.14 20.52
C PHE A 469 -24.71 -19.43 19.03
N ILE A 470 -23.66 -19.34 18.20
CA ILE A 470 -23.72 -19.64 16.77
C ILE A 470 -23.90 -21.15 16.53
N ALA A 471 -23.23 -21.99 17.32
CA ALA A 471 -23.36 -23.45 17.27
C ALA A 471 -24.78 -23.96 17.60
N ALA A 472 -25.64 -23.15 18.24
CA ALA A 472 -27.05 -23.46 18.46
C ALA A 472 -27.94 -23.33 17.19
N CYS A 473 -27.36 -22.99 16.04
CA CYS A 473 -28.06 -22.80 14.75
C CYS A 473 -27.69 -23.92 13.74
N PRO A 474 -28.22 -25.15 13.88
CA PRO A 474 -27.77 -26.31 13.11
C PRO A 474 -28.00 -26.21 11.59
N LYS A 475 -28.90 -25.33 11.14
CA LYS A 475 -29.23 -25.05 9.73
C LYS A 475 -28.35 -23.96 9.09
N LEU A 476 -27.35 -23.45 9.81
CA LEU A 476 -26.50 -22.35 9.35
C LEU A 476 -25.64 -22.77 8.15
N ALA A 477 -25.91 -22.16 6.99
CA ALA A 477 -25.29 -22.44 5.71
C ALA A 477 -24.27 -21.36 5.28
N GLU A 478 -24.46 -20.11 5.70
CA GLU A 478 -23.54 -18.99 5.48
C GLU A 478 -23.22 -18.26 6.79
N LEU A 479 -21.94 -18.08 7.08
CA LEU A 479 -21.43 -17.30 8.21
C LEU A 479 -20.40 -16.28 7.71
N ASP A 480 -20.69 -14.99 7.88
CA ASP A 480 -19.72 -13.92 7.65
C ASP A 480 -19.28 -13.32 9.00
N ILE A 481 -18.02 -13.58 9.36
CA ILE A 481 -17.36 -13.02 10.54
C ILE A 481 -16.17 -12.14 10.13
N ALA A 482 -16.13 -11.66 8.88
CA ALA A 482 -15.01 -10.90 8.33
C ALA A 482 -14.64 -9.69 9.20
N SER A 483 -13.34 -9.57 9.50
CA SER A 483 -12.76 -8.48 10.29
C SER A 483 -13.31 -8.34 11.73
N THR A 484 -13.83 -9.42 12.31
CA THR A 484 -14.17 -9.55 13.75
C THR A 484 -12.96 -9.98 14.58
N ARG A 485 -13.17 -10.22 15.90
CA ARG A 485 -12.15 -10.73 16.84
C ARG A 485 -12.37 -12.20 17.25
N PHE A 486 -13.05 -13.00 16.43
CA PHE A 486 -13.13 -14.45 16.60
C PHE A 486 -11.73 -15.06 16.81
N GLY A 487 -11.50 -15.99 17.74
CA GLY A 487 -10.18 -16.58 17.99
C GLY A 487 -9.14 -15.66 18.64
N SER A 488 -9.55 -14.73 19.52
CA SER A 488 -8.65 -13.81 20.23
C SER A 488 -8.42 -14.24 21.67
N LYS A 489 -7.26 -14.86 21.95
CA LYS A 489 -6.70 -15.23 23.28
C LYS A 489 -7.57 -14.92 24.50
N HIS A 490 -8.44 -15.85 24.87
CA HIS A 490 -8.96 -15.97 26.23
C HIS A 490 -8.16 -17.02 26.98
N HIS A 491 -7.66 -16.69 28.17
CA HIS A 491 -6.93 -17.65 29.02
C HIS A 491 -7.92 -18.51 29.82
N ALA A 492 -8.30 -19.67 29.27
CA ALA A 492 -8.98 -20.72 30.02
C ALA A 492 -7.97 -21.82 30.40
N PHE A 493 -7.67 -21.95 31.69
CA PHE A 493 -6.84 -23.05 32.20
C PHE A 493 -7.70 -24.31 32.35
N SER A 494 -7.43 -25.35 31.56
CA SER A 494 -7.94 -26.72 31.78
C SER A 494 -6.76 -27.70 31.83
N TRP A 495 -6.83 -28.68 32.75
CA TRP A 495 -5.66 -29.47 33.18
C TRP A 495 -5.88 -30.97 32.91
N ASN A 496 -5.60 -31.40 31.68
CA ASN A 496 -5.79 -32.80 31.27
C ASN A 496 -4.50 -33.63 31.40
N GLY A 497 -4.18 -34.05 32.62
CA GLY A 497 -3.51 -35.30 33.03
C GLY A 497 -2.18 -35.82 32.42
N PHE A 498 -1.80 -35.48 31.19
CA PHE A 498 -0.69 -36.09 30.45
C PHE A 498 0.18 -35.05 29.71
N GLY A 499 1.01 -34.34 30.46
CA GLY A 499 2.41 -34.03 30.08
C GLY A 499 2.75 -33.17 28.84
N TYR A 500 1.80 -32.79 27.98
CA TYR A 500 2.07 -31.99 26.77
C TYR A 500 1.10 -30.82 26.62
N LEU A 501 1.60 -29.59 26.75
CA LEU A 501 0.85 -28.38 26.41
C LEU A 501 0.94 -28.11 24.91
N ARG A 502 -0.16 -28.39 24.21
CA ARG A 502 -0.33 -28.16 22.76
C ARG A 502 -1.25 -26.94 22.57
N GLU A 503 -0.72 -25.79 22.17
CA GLU A 503 -1.54 -24.58 21.92
C GLU A 503 -2.41 -24.74 20.64
N TRP A 504 -3.70 -25.06 20.80
CA TRP A 504 -4.70 -25.12 19.69
C TRP A 504 -5.95 -24.28 19.97
N TYR A 505 -5.78 -23.09 20.57
CA TYR A 505 -6.89 -22.24 21.03
C TYR A 505 -7.75 -21.57 19.95
N LEU A 506 -7.39 -21.70 18.67
CA LEU A 506 -8.12 -21.11 17.54
C LEU A 506 -8.99 -22.13 16.79
N GLU A 507 -8.70 -23.42 17.00
CA GLU A 507 -9.42 -24.50 16.35
C GLU A 507 -10.75 -24.76 17.07
N GLU A 508 -10.76 -24.87 18.40
CA GLU A 508 -11.97 -25.26 19.16
C GLU A 508 -13.19 -24.36 18.88
N GLU A 509 -13.07 -23.03 18.86
CA GLU A 509 -14.20 -22.11 18.63
C GLU A 509 -14.85 -22.30 17.25
N LEU A 510 -14.03 -22.33 16.19
CA LEU A 510 -14.52 -22.45 14.81
C LEU A 510 -14.85 -23.90 14.44
N PHE A 511 -14.16 -24.88 15.02
CA PHE A 511 -14.45 -26.30 14.83
C PHE A 511 -15.75 -26.67 15.54
N THR A 512 -16.04 -26.11 16.72
CA THR A 512 -17.36 -26.27 17.38
C THR A 512 -18.49 -25.79 16.47
N ILE A 513 -18.32 -24.64 15.80
CA ILE A 513 -19.31 -24.18 14.80
C ILE A 513 -19.40 -25.16 13.62
N LEU A 514 -18.27 -25.63 13.07
CA LEU A 514 -18.26 -26.56 11.92
C LEU A 514 -18.85 -27.94 12.25
N ASP A 515 -18.68 -28.40 13.48
CA ASP A 515 -19.18 -29.68 13.97
C ASP A 515 -20.70 -29.62 14.28
N CYS A 516 -21.17 -28.50 14.83
CA CYS A 516 -22.59 -28.27 15.15
C CYS A 516 -23.44 -27.76 13.97
N CYS A 517 -22.82 -27.12 12.97
CA CYS A 517 -23.49 -26.57 11.78
C CYS A 517 -23.07 -27.36 10.51
N PRO A 518 -23.58 -28.60 10.31
CA PRO A 518 -23.16 -29.47 9.22
C PRO A 518 -23.50 -28.95 7.81
N ASP A 519 -24.46 -28.02 7.72
CA ASP A 519 -24.90 -27.37 6.48
C ASP A 519 -24.02 -26.16 6.09
N LEU A 520 -23.00 -25.80 6.88
CA LEU A 520 -22.15 -24.63 6.64
C LEU A 520 -21.30 -24.80 5.38
N ILE A 521 -21.65 -24.05 4.33
CA ILE A 521 -21.05 -24.11 2.98
C ILE A 521 -20.14 -22.90 2.73
N ARG A 522 -20.46 -21.73 3.32
CA ARG A 522 -19.73 -20.48 3.14
C ARG A 522 -19.31 -19.91 4.49
N LEU A 523 -18.01 -19.67 4.65
CA LEU A 523 -17.44 -19.06 5.85
C LEU A 523 -16.48 -17.94 5.41
N ASP A 524 -16.85 -16.67 5.61
CA ASP A 524 -15.96 -15.54 5.29
C ASP A 524 -15.11 -15.14 6.51
N LEU A 525 -13.79 -15.33 6.35
CA LEU A 525 -12.76 -15.06 7.35
C LEU A 525 -11.90 -13.84 6.96
N THR A 526 -12.35 -13.05 5.98
CA THR A 526 -11.57 -11.94 5.41
C THR A 526 -11.26 -10.88 6.47
N GLY A 527 -9.98 -10.68 6.77
CA GLY A 527 -9.52 -9.74 7.80
C GLY A 527 -9.57 -10.27 9.25
N CYS A 528 -10.05 -11.50 9.50
CA CYS A 528 -10.00 -12.14 10.83
C CYS A 528 -8.54 -12.43 11.21
N ARG A 529 -7.92 -11.53 12.00
CA ARG A 529 -6.46 -11.55 12.30
C ARG A 529 -5.97 -12.82 12.99
N SER A 530 -6.89 -13.52 13.64
CA SER A 530 -6.76 -14.80 14.32
C SER A 530 -6.43 -15.97 13.38
N VAL A 531 -7.18 -16.11 12.27
CA VAL A 531 -6.95 -17.19 11.29
C VAL A 531 -5.80 -16.82 10.35
N PRO A 532 -4.81 -17.70 10.10
CA PRO A 532 -3.71 -17.40 9.18
C PRO A 532 -4.19 -17.19 7.73
N LEU A 533 -3.58 -16.23 7.02
CA LEU A 533 -4.00 -15.82 5.67
C LEU A 533 -4.04 -16.96 4.63
N GLN A 534 -3.15 -17.94 4.77
CA GLN A 534 -3.07 -19.12 3.89
C GLN A 534 -4.26 -20.08 4.11
N ASP A 535 -4.72 -20.22 5.35
CA ASP A 535 -5.71 -21.21 5.76
C ASP A 535 -7.14 -20.70 5.54
N ARG A 536 -7.37 -19.38 5.60
CA ARG A 536 -8.70 -18.76 5.41
C ARG A 536 -9.46 -19.20 4.15
N ARG A 537 -8.77 -19.48 3.04
CA ARG A 537 -9.40 -19.95 1.79
C ARG A 537 -9.71 -21.44 1.78
N ARG A 538 -8.95 -22.21 2.57
CA ARG A 538 -8.94 -23.68 2.61
C ARG A 538 -9.39 -24.19 3.97
N PHE A 539 -10.10 -23.37 4.75
CA PHE A 539 -10.37 -23.66 6.16
C PHE A 539 -11.18 -24.95 6.33
N PHE A 540 -12.06 -25.25 5.36
CA PHE A 540 -12.76 -26.54 5.30
C PHE A 540 -11.82 -27.71 5.00
N GLU A 541 -10.84 -27.56 4.09
CA GLU A 541 -9.82 -28.59 3.79
C GLU A 541 -8.93 -28.84 5.02
N VAL A 542 -8.57 -27.78 5.76
CA VAL A 542 -7.78 -27.87 7.01
C VAL A 542 -8.56 -28.64 8.08
N TRP A 543 -9.82 -28.27 8.35
CA TRP A 543 -10.68 -29.01 9.30
C TRP A 543 -10.97 -30.46 8.85
N GLU A 544 -11.13 -30.72 7.54
CA GLU A 544 -11.26 -32.10 7.03
C GLU A 544 -9.98 -32.91 7.29
N SER A 545 -8.79 -32.36 6.98
CA SER A 545 -7.51 -33.04 7.26
C SER A 545 -7.25 -33.29 8.76
N ALA A 546 -7.61 -32.35 9.64
CA ALA A 546 -7.46 -32.50 11.09
C ALA A 546 -8.39 -33.59 11.69
N ARG A 547 -9.48 -33.93 10.99
CA ARG A 547 -10.37 -35.06 11.32
C ARG A 547 -9.88 -36.39 10.73
N GLU A 548 -9.24 -36.37 9.56
CA GLU A 548 -8.69 -37.57 8.91
C GLU A 548 -7.38 -38.06 9.55
N ASP A 549 -6.49 -37.17 9.97
CA ASP A 549 -5.19 -37.51 10.59
C ASP A 549 -5.30 -38.14 12.00
N GLY A 550 -6.50 -38.37 12.52
CA GLY A 550 -6.75 -39.00 13.82
C GLY A 550 -6.27 -38.21 15.05
N SER A 551 -5.70 -37.02 14.86
CA SER A 551 -5.20 -36.16 15.95
C SER A 551 -6.31 -35.46 16.75
N SER A 552 -7.57 -35.63 16.33
CA SER A 552 -8.79 -35.18 17.01
C SER A 552 -9.48 -36.34 17.76
N SER A 553 -8.75 -37.01 18.65
CA SER A 553 -9.37 -37.83 19.70
C SER A 553 -10.15 -36.93 20.67
N LEU A 554 -11.47 -36.87 20.53
CA LEU A 554 -12.35 -36.08 21.42
C LEU A 554 -12.07 -36.36 22.90
N PRO A 555 -12.07 -35.33 23.76
CA PRO A 555 -12.50 -35.48 25.15
C PRO A 555 -14.02 -35.76 25.14
N SER A 556 -14.39 -37.04 25.23
CA SER A 556 -15.80 -37.45 25.34
C SER A 556 -16.32 -37.16 26.76
N PHE A 557 -16.77 -35.93 27.00
CA PHE A 557 -17.67 -35.57 28.11
C PHE A 557 -18.70 -34.55 27.62
N ILE A 558 -19.96 -34.69 28.08
CA ILE A 558 -21.14 -33.92 27.62
C ILE A 558 -21.68 -34.31 26.21
N ILE A 559 -21.74 -35.61 25.90
CA ILE A 559 -22.96 -36.20 25.31
C ILE A 559 -23.30 -37.48 26.09
N MET A 560 -23.77 -37.30 27.32
CA MET A 560 -24.41 -38.36 28.11
C MET A 560 -25.62 -37.81 28.89
N ALA A 561 -26.47 -37.09 28.17
CA ALA A 561 -27.87 -36.89 28.50
C ALA A 561 -28.64 -36.79 27.17
N MET A 562 -29.82 -37.41 27.08
CA MET A 562 -30.74 -37.37 25.93
C MET A 562 -30.23 -37.92 24.58
N ARG A 563 -30.18 -39.26 24.47
CA ARG A 563 -31.05 -40.07 23.57
C ARG A 563 -30.50 -41.48 23.36
N VAL A 564 -30.74 -42.35 24.36
CA VAL A 564 -31.05 -43.75 24.06
C VAL A 564 -32.54 -43.79 23.78
N ASN A 565 -32.95 -44.19 22.58
CA ASN A 565 -34.33 -44.60 22.35
C ASN A 565 -34.37 -45.73 21.31
N TRP A 566 -34.87 -46.88 21.77
CA TRP A 566 -35.33 -48.04 21.00
C TRP A 566 -34.30 -48.87 20.20
N SER A 567 -34.36 -50.17 20.48
CA SER A 567 -33.81 -51.27 19.67
C SER A 567 -34.71 -51.55 18.45
N PRO A 568 -34.26 -52.35 17.46
CA PRO A 568 -34.47 -53.80 17.59
C PRO A 568 -33.36 -54.73 17.03
N PHE A 569 -33.10 -55.80 17.79
CA PHE A 569 -32.94 -57.22 17.40
C PHE A 569 -32.13 -57.75 16.18
N THR A 570 -31.47 -58.91 16.43
CA THR A 570 -30.76 -59.84 15.51
C THR A 570 -29.47 -59.29 14.87
N GLY A 571 -28.33 -59.99 14.76
CA GLY A 571 -27.90 -61.37 15.09
C GLY A 571 -26.95 -61.83 13.97
N GLY A 572 -25.77 -62.46 14.13
CA GLY A 572 -24.98 -63.04 15.22
C GLY A 572 -23.71 -63.66 14.59
N LEU A 573 -22.88 -64.39 15.35
CA LEU A 573 -21.64 -65.12 14.93
C LEU A 573 -20.46 -64.22 14.44
N GLY A 574 -19.19 -64.46 14.82
CA GLY A 574 -18.60 -65.37 15.81
C GLY A 574 -17.07 -65.55 15.62
N ALA A 575 -16.33 -65.88 16.70
CA ALA A 575 -14.88 -66.25 16.74
C ALA A 575 -13.87 -65.15 16.29
N LYS A 576 -12.61 -65.02 16.74
CA LYS A 576 -11.69 -65.63 17.75
C LYS A 576 -10.57 -64.55 18.00
N SER A 577 -9.65 -64.60 18.97
CA SER A 577 -9.31 -65.52 20.08
C SER A 577 -8.83 -64.71 21.31
N ARG A 578 -7.64 -64.94 21.94
CA ARG A 578 -7.19 -64.20 23.14
C ARG A 578 -5.64 -64.16 23.38
N PRO A 579 -5.14 -63.29 24.30
CA PRO A 579 -3.71 -63.01 24.59
C PRO A 579 -3.19 -63.64 25.91
N PRO A 580 -1.89 -63.44 26.22
CA PRO A 580 -1.46 -62.74 27.46
C PRO A 580 -0.40 -61.62 27.13
N THR A 581 0.37 -60.96 28.02
CA THR A 581 0.79 -61.21 29.43
C THR A 581 1.24 -59.91 30.14
N THR A 582 0.84 -59.72 31.42
CA THR A 582 1.52 -59.04 32.58
C THR A 582 2.31 -57.70 32.42
N GLN A 583 2.37 -56.78 33.40
CA GLN A 583 2.59 -57.04 34.84
C GLN A 583 2.12 -55.87 35.75
N PHE A 584 1.68 -56.22 36.97
CA PHE A 584 1.33 -55.29 38.07
C PHE A 584 2.55 -54.91 38.92
N LEU A 585 2.50 -53.75 39.60
CA LEU A 585 2.93 -53.47 41.00
C LEU A 585 2.75 -51.94 41.27
N ARG A 586 2.66 -51.39 42.49
CA ARG A 586 1.82 -51.50 43.71
C ARG A 586 2.44 -50.49 44.72
N HIS A 587 1.63 -49.91 45.63
CA HIS A 587 2.04 -49.03 46.76
C HIS A 587 2.50 -47.60 46.41
N SER A 588 2.37 -46.58 47.29
CA SER A 588 1.99 -46.54 48.73
C SER A 588 1.15 -45.29 49.11
N GLN A 589 0.53 -45.32 50.30
CA GLN A 589 -0.29 -44.24 50.90
C GLN A 589 0.49 -43.35 51.89
N THR A 590 -0.17 -42.26 52.35
CA THR A 590 0.15 -41.40 53.52
C THR A 590 1.28 -40.37 53.30
N ARG A 591 1.30 -39.19 53.96
CA ARG A 591 0.63 -38.77 55.21
C ARG A 591 0.40 -37.24 55.27
N LEU A 592 -0.60 -36.77 56.03
CA LEU A 592 -0.80 -35.37 56.44
C LEU A 592 0.05 -35.01 57.67
N ALA A 593 0.11 -33.69 57.99
CA ALA A 593 0.58 -32.98 59.21
C ALA A 593 1.80 -32.06 58.91
N SER A 594 1.65 -30.74 58.74
CA SER A 594 1.27 -29.67 59.70
C SER A 594 2.45 -29.11 60.51
N SER A 595 2.79 -27.84 60.26
CA SER A 595 3.42 -26.92 61.21
C SER A 595 3.13 -25.49 60.75
N GLY A 596 2.34 -24.75 61.51
CA GLY A 596 2.11 -23.33 61.29
C GLY A 596 3.10 -22.50 62.11
N LEU A 597 3.50 -21.34 61.59
CA LEU A 597 4.22 -20.34 62.38
C LEU A 597 3.70 -18.94 61.98
N VAL A 598 3.20 -18.21 62.99
CA VAL A 598 2.56 -16.91 62.85
C VAL A 598 3.58 -15.82 63.16
N TYR A 599 3.83 -14.89 62.25
CA TYR A 599 3.76 -13.46 62.58
C TYR A 599 3.81 -12.52 61.36
N SER A 600 3.27 -11.32 61.61
CA SER A 600 3.54 -10.04 60.94
C SER A 600 3.04 -9.79 59.52
N SER A 601 2.10 -8.85 59.46
CA SER A 601 1.81 -8.03 58.29
C SER A 601 2.98 -7.09 57.95
N SER A 602 3.49 -7.18 56.72
CA SER A 602 4.07 -6.01 56.04
C SER A 602 3.68 -6.03 54.56
N ARG A 603 3.13 -4.90 54.09
CA ARG A 603 2.75 -4.72 52.68
C ARG A 603 4.01 -4.61 51.82
N PRO A 604 4.11 -5.30 50.67
CA PRO A 604 4.62 -4.65 49.48
C PRO A 604 3.56 -3.64 49.04
N SER A 605 3.87 -2.35 49.13
CA SER A 605 3.08 -1.30 48.48
C SER A 605 2.95 -1.61 46.98
N GLY A 606 1.77 -1.36 46.42
CA GLY A 606 1.47 -1.79 45.05
C GLY A 606 2.38 -1.13 44.01
N SER A 607 2.80 -1.90 43.00
CA SER A 607 3.15 -1.33 41.71
C SER A 607 1.85 -0.99 40.98
N GLU A 608 1.51 0.29 40.90
CA GLU A 608 0.34 0.76 40.16
C GLU A 608 0.33 0.21 38.73
N LYS A 609 -0.87 -0.04 38.18
CA LYS A 609 -1.04 0.02 36.73
C LYS A 609 -0.66 1.44 36.31
N SER A 610 0.51 1.61 35.69
CA SER A 610 0.94 2.91 35.19
C SER A 610 -0.14 3.49 34.28
N LYS A 611 -0.86 4.49 34.79
CA LYS A 611 -1.64 5.39 33.94
C LYS A 611 -0.64 6.00 32.97
N PHE A 612 -0.97 6.01 31.68
CA PHE A 612 -0.12 6.64 30.67
C PHE A 612 -0.06 8.15 30.92
N ASN A 613 0.90 8.57 31.75
CA ASN A 613 1.10 9.96 32.13
C ASN A 613 1.65 10.72 30.93
N TRP A 614 0.84 11.63 30.40
CA TRP A 614 1.26 12.64 29.41
C TRP A 614 2.43 13.52 29.89
N THR A 615 2.73 13.49 31.19
CA THR A 615 3.85 14.16 31.85
C THR A 615 5.11 13.31 32.00
N SER A 616 5.13 12.05 31.53
CA SER A 616 6.32 11.20 31.59
C SER A 616 7.47 11.81 30.78
N PRO A 617 8.69 11.99 31.34
CA PRO A 617 9.82 12.58 30.63
C PRO A 617 10.13 11.91 29.29
N THR A 618 9.98 10.58 29.20
CA THR A 618 10.20 9.84 27.95
C THR A 618 9.11 10.09 26.90
N THR A 619 7.86 10.30 27.32
CA THR A 619 6.75 10.62 26.39
C THR A 619 6.85 12.06 25.91
N LEU A 620 7.24 12.99 26.81
CA LEU A 620 7.55 14.37 26.45
C LEU A 620 8.74 14.44 25.48
N VAL A 621 9.83 13.69 25.72
CA VAL A 621 10.98 13.61 24.79
C VAL A 621 10.57 13.03 23.43
N LEU A 622 9.80 11.94 23.39
CA LEU A 622 9.35 11.34 22.13
C LEU A 622 8.42 12.25 21.33
N GLY A 623 7.49 12.96 21.99
CA GLY A 623 6.65 13.98 21.36
C GLY A 623 7.41 15.25 20.94
N PHE A 624 8.50 15.57 21.64
CA PHE A 624 9.36 16.71 21.32
C PHE A 624 10.23 16.48 20.07
N ILE A 625 10.63 15.24 19.76
CA ILE A 625 11.48 14.92 18.58
C ILE A 625 10.89 15.43 17.24
N PRO A 626 9.64 15.12 16.85
CA PRO A 626 9.07 15.62 15.59
C PRO A 626 8.95 17.15 15.55
N ILE A 627 8.65 17.79 16.70
CA ILE A 627 8.56 19.24 16.86
C ILE A 627 9.95 19.89 16.73
N PHE A 628 10.96 19.33 17.40
CA PHE A 628 12.34 19.82 17.39
C PHE A 628 12.98 19.66 16.00
N THR A 629 12.76 18.52 15.33
CA THR A 629 13.23 18.31 13.96
C THR A 629 12.53 19.22 12.94
N PHE A 630 11.23 19.50 13.12
CA PHE A 630 10.53 20.54 12.35
C PHE A 630 11.12 21.94 12.60
N GLY A 631 11.44 22.26 13.86
CA GLY A 631 12.15 23.48 14.25
C GLY A 631 13.52 23.61 13.59
N LEU A 632 14.30 22.53 13.55
CA LEU A 632 15.57 22.47 12.82
C LEU A 632 15.39 22.64 11.30
N GLY A 633 14.36 22.03 10.69
CA GLY A 633 14.03 22.25 9.29
C GLY A 633 13.68 23.71 8.98
N THR A 634 12.90 24.34 9.87
CA THR A 634 12.51 25.75 9.79
C THR A 634 13.71 26.68 9.96
N TRP A 635 14.57 26.39 10.94
CA TRP A 635 15.83 27.10 11.15
C TRP A 635 16.78 26.97 9.95
N GLN A 636 16.85 25.80 9.30
CA GLN A 636 17.64 25.63 8.07
C GLN A 636 17.06 26.43 6.90
N ILE A 637 15.73 26.61 6.79
CA ILE A 637 15.13 27.54 5.82
C ILE A 637 15.47 29.00 6.14
N GLN A 638 15.38 29.41 7.41
CA GLN A 638 15.77 30.78 7.81
C GLN A 638 17.26 31.03 7.55
N ARG A 639 18.11 30.04 7.84
CA ARG A 639 19.56 30.08 7.58
C ARG A 639 19.89 30.05 6.10
N LEU A 640 19.09 29.33 5.29
CA LEU A 640 19.16 29.36 3.83
C LEU A 640 18.85 30.77 3.32
N LYS A 641 17.74 31.39 3.75
CA LYS A 641 17.38 32.77 3.36
C LYS A 641 18.46 33.78 3.74
N TRP A 642 18.95 33.74 4.98
CA TRP A 642 20.08 34.57 5.41
C TRP A 642 21.33 34.36 4.55
N LYS A 643 21.66 33.10 4.20
CA LYS A 643 22.85 32.80 3.41
C LYS A 643 22.70 33.20 1.94
N VAL A 644 21.50 33.08 1.37
CA VAL A 644 21.19 33.56 0.01
C VAL A 644 21.29 35.09 -0.02
N ALA A 645 20.68 35.80 0.94
CA ALA A 645 20.81 37.25 1.04
C ALA A 645 22.27 37.71 1.24
N LEU A 646 23.07 36.96 2.01
CA LEU A 646 24.51 37.23 2.15
C LEU A 646 25.28 36.99 0.83
N ILE A 647 24.92 35.96 0.07
CA ILE A 647 25.50 35.72 -1.27
C ILE A 647 25.14 36.89 -2.20
N GLU A 648 23.88 37.30 -2.22
CA GLU A 648 23.38 38.43 -3.01
C GLU A 648 24.07 39.75 -2.66
N GLU A 649 24.24 40.07 -1.36
CA GLU A 649 24.98 41.24 -0.87
C GLU A 649 26.46 41.19 -1.32
N LEU A 650 27.10 40.03 -1.22
CA LEU A 650 28.51 39.87 -1.59
C LEU A 650 28.71 39.92 -3.12
N GLU A 651 27.80 39.33 -3.89
CA GLU A 651 27.78 39.51 -5.35
C GLU A 651 27.53 40.96 -5.74
N GLU A 652 26.64 41.68 -5.05
CA GLU A 652 26.40 43.11 -5.30
C GLU A 652 27.67 43.93 -5.03
N LYS A 653 28.35 43.70 -3.89
CA LYS A 653 29.66 44.30 -3.57
C LYS A 653 30.75 43.95 -4.60
N SER A 654 30.69 42.76 -5.21
CA SER A 654 31.56 42.36 -6.32
C SER A 654 31.18 43.02 -7.65
N ARG A 655 29.89 43.29 -7.90
CA ARG A 655 29.42 43.91 -9.15
C ARG A 655 29.72 45.41 -9.23
N ARG A 656 29.73 46.17 -8.12
CA ARG A 656 30.06 47.62 -8.17
C ARG A 656 31.52 47.86 -8.61
N GLU A 657 31.78 49.01 -9.23
CA GLU A 657 33.10 49.38 -9.80
C GLU A 657 34.28 49.21 -8.83
N PRO A 658 35.51 48.85 -9.28
CA PRO A 658 36.65 48.66 -8.39
C PRO A 658 37.03 49.91 -7.58
N LEU A 659 37.18 49.75 -6.27
CA LEU A 659 37.59 50.83 -5.36
C LEU A 659 39.11 51.07 -5.42
N VAL A 660 39.55 52.33 -5.49
CA VAL A 660 40.97 52.69 -5.32
C VAL A 660 41.29 52.77 -3.83
N LEU A 661 42.33 52.06 -3.38
CA LEU A 661 42.71 52.02 -1.96
C LEU A 661 43.47 53.28 -1.51
N PRO A 662 43.24 53.78 -0.29
CA PRO A 662 43.98 54.92 0.27
C PRO A 662 45.47 54.59 0.49
N LYS A 663 46.29 55.63 0.61
CA LYS A 663 47.75 55.51 0.80
C LYS A 663 48.12 54.65 2.02
N ARG A 664 47.44 54.84 3.15
CA ARG A 664 47.50 53.96 4.33
C ARG A 664 46.10 53.50 4.67
N ILE A 665 45.93 52.20 4.86
CA ILE A 665 44.63 51.56 5.07
C ILE A 665 44.40 51.40 6.58
N ASN A 666 43.21 51.76 7.06
CA ASN A 666 42.82 51.49 8.43
C ASN A 666 42.39 50.01 8.57
N LEU A 667 43.11 49.26 9.41
CA LEU A 667 42.90 47.82 9.57
C LEU A 667 41.58 47.46 10.26
N SER A 668 41.01 48.36 11.08
CA SER A 668 39.78 48.05 11.84
C SER A 668 38.54 47.95 10.96
N VAL A 669 38.49 48.69 9.83
CA VAL A 669 37.35 48.71 8.89
C VAL A 669 37.48 47.69 7.76
N LEU A 670 38.66 47.07 7.56
CA LEU A 670 38.87 46.06 6.51
C LEU A 670 37.81 44.94 6.44
N PRO A 671 37.30 44.39 7.56
CA PRO A 671 36.26 43.36 7.50
C PRO A 671 34.96 43.80 6.81
N GLU A 672 34.62 45.09 6.86
CA GLU A 672 33.40 45.64 6.24
C GLU A 672 33.51 45.70 4.70
N PHE A 673 34.75 45.85 4.20
CA PHE A 673 35.10 45.88 2.78
C PHE A 673 35.56 44.52 2.24
N ALA A 674 35.42 43.43 3.00
CA ALA A 674 35.69 42.09 2.51
C ALA A 674 34.86 41.77 1.25
N TYR A 675 35.47 41.06 0.30
CA TYR A 675 34.93 40.73 -1.03
C TYR A 675 34.65 41.93 -1.95
N ARG A 676 35.04 43.15 -1.57
CA ARG A 676 34.99 44.32 -2.45
C ARG A 676 36.11 44.23 -3.50
N ARG A 677 35.78 44.51 -4.77
CA ARG A 677 36.78 44.69 -5.83
C ARG A 677 37.59 45.96 -5.61
N VAL A 678 38.89 45.87 -5.80
CA VAL A 678 39.85 46.98 -5.70
C VAL A 678 40.72 47.05 -6.94
N LEU A 679 41.07 48.28 -7.34
CA LEU A 679 42.08 48.53 -8.36
C LEU A 679 43.38 48.92 -7.68
N LEU A 680 44.44 48.17 -7.97
CA LEU A 680 45.78 48.37 -7.45
C LEU A 680 46.71 48.77 -8.59
N THR A 681 47.60 49.73 -8.36
CA THR A 681 48.67 50.08 -9.29
C THR A 681 49.99 50.11 -8.53
N GLY A 682 51.05 49.51 -9.06
CA GLY A 682 52.32 49.42 -8.35
C GLY A 682 53.36 48.61 -9.11
N THR A 683 54.49 48.34 -8.46
CA THR A 683 55.53 47.41 -8.94
C THR A 683 55.59 46.21 -7.99
N TRP A 684 55.82 45.01 -8.52
CA TRP A 684 56.10 43.84 -7.70
C TRP A 684 57.41 44.04 -6.91
N ASP A 685 57.47 43.52 -5.69
CA ASP A 685 58.73 43.46 -4.94
C ASP A 685 59.75 42.60 -5.71
N PRO A 686 60.94 43.13 -6.05
CA PRO A 686 61.96 42.38 -6.77
C PRO A 686 62.64 41.29 -5.92
N ASP A 687 62.49 41.29 -4.59
CA ASP A 687 63.13 40.30 -3.72
C ASP A 687 62.33 38.96 -3.68
N PRO A 688 62.91 37.84 -4.16
CA PRO A 688 62.22 36.55 -4.16
C PRO A 688 62.05 35.93 -2.76
N SER A 689 62.74 36.44 -1.73
CA SER A 689 62.59 35.99 -0.34
C SER A 689 61.31 36.51 0.32
N HIS A 690 60.78 37.65 -0.13
CA HIS A 690 59.52 38.22 0.35
C HIS A 690 58.27 37.59 -0.30
N THR A 691 58.44 36.70 -1.29
CA THR A 691 57.33 35.97 -1.94
C THR A 691 57.03 34.66 -1.21
N ILE A 692 55.75 34.44 -0.87
CA ILE A 692 55.27 33.35 -0.03
C ILE A 692 54.50 32.31 -0.84
N LEU A 693 54.81 31.02 -0.62
CA LEU A 693 54.09 29.88 -1.22
C LEU A 693 53.09 29.30 -0.21
N LEU A 694 51.81 29.58 -0.42
CA LEU A 694 50.70 29.08 0.41
C LEU A 694 50.20 27.73 -0.14
N GLY A 695 50.40 26.63 0.60
CA GLY A 695 50.00 25.29 0.15
C GLY A 695 50.04 24.20 1.23
N PRO A 696 49.61 22.96 0.87
CA PRO A 696 49.12 22.56 -0.45
C PRO A 696 47.76 23.18 -0.81
N ARG A 697 47.60 23.52 -2.09
CA ARG A 697 46.34 23.95 -2.72
C ARG A 697 46.03 23.02 -3.89
N THR A 698 44.78 23.03 -4.33
CA THR A 698 44.33 22.21 -5.46
C THR A 698 43.41 23.04 -6.35
N ARG A 699 43.70 23.05 -7.65
CA ARG A 699 42.85 23.64 -8.69
C ARG A 699 42.70 22.59 -9.79
N ASP A 700 41.47 22.36 -10.24
CA ASP A 700 41.15 21.38 -11.31
C ASP A 700 41.76 19.98 -11.06
N ASN A 701 41.75 19.54 -9.79
CA ASN A 701 42.39 18.33 -9.24
C ASN A 701 43.93 18.25 -9.32
N VAL A 702 44.61 19.31 -9.81
CA VAL A 702 46.08 19.41 -9.81
C VAL A 702 46.56 19.97 -8.47
N LEU A 703 47.56 19.33 -7.86
CA LEU A 703 48.20 19.80 -6.63
C LEU A 703 49.17 20.96 -6.94
N GLY A 704 49.18 21.99 -6.10
CA GLY A 704 50.05 23.15 -6.28
C GLY A 704 50.03 24.12 -5.11
N TYR A 705 50.40 25.36 -5.38
CA TYR A 705 50.58 26.42 -4.39
C TYR A 705 49.93 27.72 -4.89
N HIS A 706 49.50 28.56 -3.96
CA HIS A 706 49.18 29.95 -4.24
C HIS A 706 50.41 30.83 -3.99
N ILE A 707 50.67 31.79 -4.87
CA ILE A 707 51.80 32.70 -4.77
C ILE A 707 51.32 34.05 -4.22
N ILE A 708 51.88 34.47 -3.09
CA ILE A 708 51.60 35.75 -2.45
C ILE A 708 52.86 36.60 -2.54
N SER A 709 52.78 37.77 -3.17
CA SER A 709 53.90 38.71 -3.33
C SER A 709 53.48 40.12 -2.88
N PRO A 710 54.38 40.92 -2.28
CA PRO A 710 54.09 42.32 -2.01
C PRO A 710 54.00 43.14 -3.30
N LEU A 711 53.06 44.09 -3.31
CA LEU A 711 52.92 45.10 -4.35
C LEU A 711 53.23 46.48 -3.76
N ILE A 712 54.26 47.13 -4.30
CA ILE A 712 54.74 48.46 -3.91
C ILE A 712 53.93 49.50 -4.68
N ARG A 713 53.05 50.25 -3.99
CA ARG A 713 52.04 51.10 -4.63
C ARG A 713 52.51 52.50 -5.07
N GLY A 714 53.70 52.94 -4.63
CA GLY A 714 54.27 54.25 -4.96
C GLY A 714 53.66 55.44 -4.19
N ASP A 715 54.13 56.65 -4.46
CA ASP A 715 53.59 57.93 -3.95
C ASP A 715 53.37 58.02 -2.42
N GLY A 716 54.19 57.33 -1.62
CA GLY A 716 54.05 57.27 -0.16
C GLY A 716 52.87 56.41 0.32
N ALA A 717 52.31 55.56 -0.55
CA ALA A 717 51.38 54.51 -0.16
C ALA A 717 52.13 53.27 0.36
N SER A 718 51.59 52.66 1.41
CA SER A 718 52.12 51.42 2.00
C SER A 718 52.03 50.24 1.03
N SER A 719 52.97 49.30 1.14
CA SER A 719 52.93 48.04 0.41
C SER A 719 51.84 47.13 0.95
N ILE A 720 51.27 46.27 0.10
CA ILE A 720 50.21 45.31 0.47
C ILE A 720 50.48 43.93 -0.15
N LEU A 721 49.91 42.88 0.44
CA LEU A 721 50.07 41.50 -0.04
C LEU A 721 49.04 41.21 -1.14
N VAL A 722 49.50 40.67 -2.28
CA VAL A 722 48.62 40.21 -3.36
C VAL A 722 48.85 38.73 -3.61
N ASN A 723 47.79 37.94 -3.50
CA ASN A 723 47.72 36.55 -3.91
C ASN A 723 47.51 36.49 -5.43
N ARG A 724 48.61 36.33 -6.16
CA ARG A 724 48.67 36.27 -7.64
C ARG A 724 47.99 35.02 -8.21
N GLY A 725 47.67 34.04 -7.34
CA GLY A 725 46.89 32.87 -7.69
C GLY A 725 47.68 31.56 -7.74
N PHE A 726 47.07 30.54 -8.34
CA PHE A 726 47.53 29.15 -8.31
C PHE A 726 48.60 28.86 -9.37
N VAL A 727 49.61 28.07 -8.99
CA VAL A 727 50.59 27.42 -9.89
C VAL A 727 50.72 25.94 -9.50
N SER A 728 50.81 25.06 -10.50
CA SER A 728 50.94 23.61 -10.28
C SER A 728 52.29 23.25 -9.63
N ARG A 729 52.32 22.16 -8.87
CA ARG A 729 53.56 21.63 -8.29
C ARG A 729 54.55 21.23 -9.39
N ASP A 730 54.08 20.59 -10.44
CA ASP A 730 54.93 20.04 -11.51
C ASP A 730 55.63 21.17 -12.28
N THR A 731 54.94 22.27 -12.56
CA THR A 731 55.55 23.46 -13.21
C THR A 731 56.55 24.16 -12.28
N LEU A 732 56.27 24.21 -10.97
CA LEU A 732 57.18 24.68 -9.91
C LEU A 732 58.44 23.80 -9.77
N GLU A 733 58.38 22.52 -10.16
CA GLU A 733 59.52 21.60 -10.14
C GLU A 733 60.29 21.62 -11.48
N GLN A 734 59.60 21.73 -12.63
CA GLN A 734 60.22 21.94 -13.96
C GLN A 734 61.04 23.25 -14.01
N GLY A 735 60.51 24.34 -13.44
CA GLY A 735 61.24 25.61 -13.34
C GLY A 735 62.55 25.53 -12.55
N LYS A 736 62.74 24.52 -11.70
CA LYS A 736 64.01 24.27 -10.97
C LYS A 736 65.01 23.48 -11.82
N GLN A 737 64.55 22.64 -12.75
CA GLN A 737 65.43 21.87 -13.64
C GLN A 737 66.03 22.77 -14.74
N ILE A 738 65.25 23.72 -15.26
CA ILE A 738 65.72 24.68 -16.28
C ILE A 738 66.78 25.66 -15.71
N MET A 739 66.84 25.84 -14.39
CA MET A 739 67.78 26.75 -13.73
C MET A 739 68.98 26.05 -13.04
N GLN A 740 69.35 24.84 -13.47
CA GLN A 740 70.58 24.18 -13.02
C GLN A 740 71.85 24.83 -13.62
N GLY A 741 72.22 25.98 -13.07
CA GLY A 741 73.44 26.71 -13.42
C GLY A 741 73.90 27.76 -12.39
N VAL A 742 73.15 27.97 -11.30
CA VAL A 742 73.49 28.94 -10.23
C VAL A 742 73.20 28.34 -8.85
N ARG A 743 74.01 28.72 -7.85
CA ARG A 743 74.15 28.20 -6.46
C ARG A 743 72.90 27.63 -5.76
N SER A 744 73.18 26.67 -4.89
CA SER A 744 72.30 25.88 -4.01
C SER A 744 71.45 26.63 -2.98
N ASP A 745 71.54 27.96 -2.93
CA ASP A 745 71.19 28.76 -1.75
C ASP A 745 69.95 29.65 -1.99
N ILE A 746 69.31 29.48 -3.16
CA ILE A 746 68.18 30.31 -3.61
C ILE A 746 66.85 29.67 -3.16
N PRO A 747 65.93 30.43 -2.51
CA PRO A 747 64.62 29.91 -2.10
C PRO A 747 63.79 29.35 -3.27
N LYS A 748 62.82 28.48 -2.94
CA LYS A 748 61.96 27.71 -3.88
C LYS A 748 61.06 28.57 -4.81
N THR A 749 61.26 29.89 -4.86
CA THR A 749 60.40 30.92 -5.46
C THR A 749 61.01 31.64 -6.67
N ALA A 750 62.34 31.64 -6.85
CA ALA A 750 63.02 32.58 -7.75
C ALA A 750 62.59 32.54 -9.24
N ALA A 751 62.26 31.36 -9.77
CA ALA A 751 61.81 31.23 -11.17
C ALA A 751 60.52 32.01 -11.50
N LEU A 752 59.64 32.20 -10.50
CA LEU A 752 58.34 32.87 -10.64
C LEU A 752 58.41 34.39 -10.38
N VAL A 753 59.56 34.86 -9.86
CA VAL A 753 59.83 36.27 -9.52
C VAL A 753 60.59 36.96 -10.64
N ALA A 754 61.45 36.24 -11.37
CA ALA A 754 62.19 36.76 -12.52
C ALA A 754 61.29 37.35 -13.65
N ASP A 755 60.05 36.88 -13.77
CA ASP A 755 59.06 37.43 -14.71
C ASP A 755 58.31 38.64 -14.14
N ALA A 756 58.11 38.69 -12.81
CA ALA A 756 57.49 39.83 -12.13
C ALA A 756 58.39 41.07 -12.11
N ALA A 757 59.70 40.87 -11.93
CA ALA A 757 60.71 41.95 -11.94
C ALA A 757 60.86 42.66 -13.31
N LYS A 758 60.41 42.03 -14.41
CA LYS A 758 60.46 42.60 -15.76
C LYS A 758 59.24 43.44 -16.14
N GLN A 759 58.14 43.35 -15.38
CA GLN A 759 56.83 43.87 -15.80
C GLN A 759 56.58 45.36 -15.48
N GLY A 760 57.52 46.04 -14.80
CA GLY A 760 57.40 47.47 -14.50
C GLY A 760 56.17 47.80 -13.63
N LYS A 761 55.49 48.90 -13.95
CA LYS A 761 54.27 49.33 -13.22
C LYS A 761 53.05 48.55 -13.73
N VAL A 762 52.55 47.62 -12.92
CA VAL A 762 51.38 46.79 -13.20
C VAL A 762 50.10 47.42 -12.67
N GLN A 763 48.96 47.09 -13.30
CA GLN A 763 47.62 47.31 -12.76
C GLN A 763 46.99 45.96 -12.44
N VAL A 764 46.52 45.78 -11.21
CA VAL A 764 45.90 44.53 -10.73
C VAL A 764 44.49 44.84 -10.25
N VAL A 765 43.50 44.18 -10.85
CA VAL A 765 42.13 44.15 -10.31
C VAL A 765 42.04 42.95 -9.38
N GLY A 766 41.81 43.22 -8.10
CA GLY A 766 41.76 42.19 -7.07
C GLY A 766 40.51 42.29 -6.21
N MET A 767 40.35 41.32 -5.31
CA MET A 767 39.27 41.25 -4.34
C MET A 767 39.86 41.26 -2.92
N LEU A 768 39.41 42.20 -2.08
CA LEU A 768 39.83 42.25 -0.67
C LEU A 768 39.40 40.97 0.06
N THR A 769 40.34 40.31 0.72
CA THR A 769 40.06 39.10 1.51
C THR A 769 39.85 39.44 2.99
N SER A 770 38.95 38.73 3.65
CA SER A 770 38.88 38.73 5.11
C SER A 770 39.99 37.82 5.68
N ALA A 771 40.73 38.28 6.70
CA ALA A 771 41.75 37.48 7.37
C ALA A 771 41.23 36.08 7.74
N ALA A 772 41.94 35.03 7.29
CA ALA A 772 41.44 33.67 7.35
C ALA A 772 41.51 33.12 8.78
N LYS A 773 40.36 32.97 9.46
CA LYS A 773 40.32 32.34 10.79
C LYS A 773 40.71 30.86 10.68
N ARG A 774 41.85 30.50 11.30
CA ARG A 774 42.34 29.13 11.42
C ARG A 774 41.28 28.22 12.08
N ASN A 775 41.15 26.99 11.56
CA ASN A 775 40.34 25.94 12.20
C ASN A 775 41.24 24.95 12.97
N SER A 776 40.65 24.21 13.91
CA SER A 776 41.37 23.30 14.83
C SER A 776 42.07 22.10 14.18
N PHE A 777 41.89 21.87 12.87
CA PHE A 777 42.51 20.77 12.12
C PHE A 777 43.60 21.24 11.14
N THR A 778 43.80 22.55 10.99
CA THR A 778 44.88 23.10 10.14
C THR A 778 46.19 23.18 10.95
N PRO A 779 47.30 22.63 10.44
CA PRO A 779 48.62 22.78 11.06
C PRO A 779 49.03 24.25 11.28
N ASP A 780 49.91 24.49 12.23
CA ASP A 780 50.57 25.77 12.41
C ASP A 780 51.45 26.11 11.20
N ASN A 781 51.45 27.37 10.79
CA ASN A 781 52.40 27.88 9.81
C ASN A 781 53.81 27.83 10.43
N LYS A 782 54.83 27.54 9.61
CA LYS A 782 56.24 27.54 10.05
C LYS A 782 57.05 28.52 9.20
N PRO A 783 57.02 29.83 9.54
CA PRO A 783 57.71 30.88 8.79
C PRO A 783 59.19 30.56 8.53
N GLU A 784 59.91 30.09 9.56
CA GLU A 784 61.33 29.70 9.54
C GLU A 784 61.69 28.73 8.39
N THR A 785 60.75 27.86 8.00
CA THR A 785 60.93 26.83 6.96
C THR A 785 60.22 27.16 5.65
N GLY A 786 59.54 28.30 5.58
CA GLY A 786 58.70 28.70 4.45
C GLY A 786 57.44 27.85 4.24
N GLU A 787 57.00 27.10 5.25
CA GLU A 787 55.78 26.27 5.17
C GLU A 787 54.54 27.04 5.62
N TRP A 788 53.68 27.42 4.67
CA TRP A 788 52.45 28.17 4.92
C TRP A 788 51.22 27.35 4.53
N TYR A 789 50.44 26.95 5.53
CA TYR A 789 49.23 26.13 5.37
C TYR A 789 47.95 26.98 5.31
N TRP A 790 47.93 28.15 5.95
CA TRP A 790 46.81 29.10 5.94
C TRP A 790 47.27 30.56 5.84
N ALA A 791 46.40 31.41 5.31
CA ALA A 791 46.68 32.83 5.04
C ALA A 791 46.55 33.69 6.30
N ASP A 792 47.63 33.76 7.07
CA ASP A 792 47.80 34.67 8.20
C ASP A 792 48.39 36.00 7.69
N ALA A 793 47.55 37.01 7.45
CA ALA A 793 47.99 38.27 6.85
C ALA A 793 48.99 39.03 7.74
N ASP A 794 48.88 38.93 9.06
CA ASP A 794 49.78 39.58 10.02
C ASP A 794 51.16 38.91 10.06
N ALA A 795 51.20 37.58 10.08
CA ALA A 795 52.46 36.84 10.01
C ALA A 795 53.11 36.94 8.61
N MET A 796 52.32 36.89 7.54
CA MET A 796 52.83 37.03 6.16
C MET A 796 53.39 38.43 5.90
N ALA A 797 52.74 39.49 6.39
CA ALA A 797 53.25 40.86 6.24
C ALA A 797 54.59 41.04 6.95
N LYS A 798 54.74 40.52 8.19
CA LYS A 798 56.01 40.57 8.93
C LYS A 798 57.17 39.89 8.18
N VAL A 799 56.91 38.74 7.56
CA VAL A 799 57.94 38.01 6.78
C VAL A 799 58.27 38.73 5.47
N ALA A 800 57.26 39.31 4.81
CA ALA A 800 57.44 40.02 3.55
C ALA A 800 57.92 41.48 3.70
N SER A 801 57.98 42.02 4.92
CA SER A 801 58.55 43.34 5.24
C SER A 801 60.09 43.36 5.33
N GLY A 802 60.72 42.20 5.52
CA GLY A 802 62.15 42.10 5.82
C GLY A 802 62.56 42.96 7.04
N GLN A 803 63.77 43.54 7.01
CA GLN A 803 64.22 44.52 8.00
C GLN A 803 63.91 45.99 7.63
N ASN A 804 63.29 46.27 6.47
CA ASN A 804 63.25 47.63 5.88
C ASN A 804 61.93 48.07 5.20
N GLY A 805 60.79 47.37 5.33
CA GLY A 805 59.55 47.66 4.57
C GLY A 805 58.24 47.84 5.35
N ASP A 806 57.46 48.90 5.04
CA ASP A 806 56.09 49.16 5.53
C ASP A 806 55.05 48.38 4.68
N VAL A 807 54.98 47.06 4.87
CA VAL A 807 53.92 46.19 4.31
C VAL A 807 52.78 46.08 5.31
N GLN A 808 51.59 46.57 4.94
CA GLN A 808 50.40 46.38 5.78
C GLN A 808 49.82 44.96 5.64
N PRO A 809 49.22 44.40 6.70
CA PRO A 809 48.57 43.08 6.69
C PRO A 809 47.22 43.09 5.96
N VAL A 810 47.25 43.48 4.69
CA VAL A 810 46.11 43.53 3.78
C VAL A 810 46.37 42.55 2.64
N LEU A 811 45.53 41.51 2.53
CA LEU A 811 45.64 40.49 1.51
C LEU A 811 44.54 40.65 0.46
N VAL A 812 44.95 40.76 -0.81
CA VAL A 812 44.07 40.88 -1.97
C VAL A 812 44.24 39.66 -2.88
N ASP A 813 43.15 38.99 -3.23
CA ASP A 813 43.14 37.93 -4.26
C ASP A 813 43.11 38.58 -5.65
N GLU A 814 44.10 38.33 -6.51
CA GLU A 814 44.08 38.77 -7.92
C GLU A 814 42.94 38.06 -8.67
N LEU A 815 42.15 38.82 -9.45
CA LEU A 815 41.03 38.27 -10.22
C LEU A 815 41.45 37.90 -11.64
N PHE A 816 41.14 36.66 -12.04
CA PHE A 816 41.34 36.15 -13.38
C PHE A 816 40.02 36.18 -14.16
N ALA A 817 39.97 37.00 -15.22
CA ALA A 817 38.80 37.17 -16.10
C ALA A 817 38.97 36.55 -17.50
N GLY A 818 40.01 35.72 -17.70
CA GLY A 818 40.23 35.01 -18.96
C GLY A 818 39.38 33.74 -19.09
N ASP A 819 39.34 33.18 -20.29
CA ASP A 819 38.65 31.92 -20.55
C ASP A 819 39.46 30.68 -20.12
N GLY A 820 38.88 29.49 -20.33
CA GLY A 820 39.54 28.22 -20.01
C GLY A 820 40.79 27.92 -20.86
N ALA A 821 40.90 28.50 -22.06
CA ALA A 821 42.06 28.30 -22.94
C ALA A 821 43.25 29.14 -22.47
N GLU A 822 43.04 30.41 -22.11
CA GLU A 822 44.07 31.25 -21.49
C GLU A 822 44.43 30.73 -20.09
N ALA A 823 43.49 30.17 -19.32
CA ALA A 823 43.80 29.50 -18.06
C ALA A 823 44.72 28.29 -18.27
N SER A 824 44.43 27.41 -19.24
CA SER A 824 45.32 26.29 -19.59
C SER A 824 46.68 26.78 -20.07
N ARG A 825 46.71 27.79 -20.96
CA ARG A 825 47.95 28.38 -21.47
C ARG A 825 48.81 28.93 -20.34
N ARG A 826 48.25 29.68 -19.40
CA ARG A 826 48.96 30.18 -18.21
C ARG A 826 49.50 29.04 -17.35
N SER A 827 48.69 28.00 -17.12
CA SER A 827 49.12 26.81 -16.37
C SER A 827 50.34 26.14 -17.02
N THR A 828 50.34 25.97 -18.35
CA THR A 828 51.46 25.36 -19.10
C THR A 828 52.73 26.22 -19.04
N HIS A 829 52.60 27.55 -18.99
CA HIS A 829 53.73 28.48 -18.94
C HIS A 829 54.14 28.88 -17.51
N GLY A 830 53.54 28.29 -16.47
CA GLY A 830 53.84 28.60 -15.06
C GLY A 830 53.37 29.97 -14.59
N ILE A 831 52.52 30.65 -15.35
CA ILE A 831 51.96 31.96 -15.00
C ILE A 831 50.87 31.74 -13.94
N PRO A 832 50.89 32.48 -12.80
CA PRO A 832 49.86 32.36 -11.76
C PRO A 832 48.45 32.61 -12.31
N ILE A 833 47.51 31.75 -11.92
CA ILE A 833 46.10 31.88 -12.29
C ILE A 833 45.32 32.39 -11.08
N GLY A 834 44.93 33.66 -11.14
CA GLY A 834 44.10 34.33 -10.15
C GLY A 834 42.76 33.64 -9.89
N ARG A 835 42.07 34.13 -8.86
CA ARG A 835 40.74 33.67 -8.46
C ARG A 835 39.71 34.06 -9.54
N PRO A 836 38.76 33.20 -9.92
CA PRO A 836 37.62 33.65 -10.73
C PRO A 836 36.84 34.76 -10.01
N PRO A 837 36.13 35.66 -10.72
CA PRO A 837 35.37 36.77 -10.12
C PRO A 837 34.12 36.33 -9.31
N GLU A 838 33.88 35.02 -9.19
CA GLU A 838 32.71 34.42 -8.54
C GLU A 838 32.95 34.14 -7.05
N ILE A 839 31.91 34.34 -6.22
CA ILE A 839 31.94 34.14 -4.77
C ILE A 839 31.24 32.82 -4.42
N GLU A 840 31.95 31.70 -4.57
CA GLU A 840 31.38 30.37 -4.32
C GLU A 840 31.24 30.06 -2.80
N LEU A 841 30.08 30.41 -2.23
CA LEU A 841 29.74 30.11 -0.83
C LEU A 841 28.91 28.83 -0.72
N ARG A 842 29.55 27.71 -0.38
CA ARG A 842 28.92 26.38 -0.22
C ARG A 842 27.60 26.43 0.57
N ASN A 843 26.47 26.29 -0.12
CA ASN A 843 25.12 26.41 0.45
C ASN A 843 24.38 25.07 0.44
N MET A 844 24.44 24.32 1.55
CA MET A 844 23.77 23.03 1.71
C MET A 844 22.45 23.13 2.51
N HIS A 845 22.03 24.33 2.93
CA HIS A 845 20.92 24.50 3.88
C HIS A 845 19.58 23.99 3.34
N ALA A 846 19.34 24.07 2.02
CA ALA A 846 18.19 23.45 1.37
C ALA A 846 18.17 21.91 1.52
N THR A 847 19.32 21.24 1.33
CA THR A 847 19.44 19.79 1.51
C THR A 847 19.22 19.36 2.96
N TYR A 848 19.71 20.15 3.92
CA TYR A 848 19.46 19.90 5.34
C TYR A 848 18.00 20.16 5.71
N ALA A 849 17.37 21.22 5.24
CA ALA A 849 15.95 21.49 5.47
C ALA A 849 15.08 20.31 4.99
N ALA A 850 15.30 19.81 3.76
CA ALA A 850 14.62 18.64 3.22
C ALA A 850 14.84 17.38 4.10
N THR A 851 16.06 17.18 4.61
CA THR A 851 16.39 16.07 5.51
C THR A 851 15.61 16.17 6.83
N TRP A 852 15.59 17.34 7.47
CA TRP A 852 14.92 17.55 8.75
C TRP A 852 13.40 17.49 8.67
N TYR A 853 12.78 18.03 7.61
CA TYR A 853 11.33 17.87 7.40
C TYR A 853 10.95 16.43 7.07
N SER A 854 11.76 15.70 6.30
CA SER A 854 11.52 14.28 6.03
C SER A 854 11.64 13.43 7.31
N LEU A 855 12.59 13.75 8.19
CA LEU A 855 12.75 13.10 9.49
C LEU A 855 11.61 13.46 10.46
N SER A 856 11.14 14.71 10.45
CA SER A 856 9.96 15.15 11.21
C SER A 856 8.70 14.39 10.77
N ALA A 857 8.45 14.29 9.45
CA ALA A 857 7.33 13.52 8.91
C ALA A 857 7.43 12.01 9.26
N ALA A 858 8.62 11.41 9.12
CA ALA A 858 8.84 10.00 9.46
C ALA A 858 8.64 9.73 10.96
N THR A 859 9.16 10.59 11.84
CA THR A 859 9.01 10.43 13.30
C THR A 859 7.58 10.71 13.77
N ALA A 860 6.87 11.68 13.18
CA ALA A 860 5.44 11.90 13.42
C ALA A 860 4.60 10.68 13.00
N PHE A 861 4.89 10.07 11.84
CA PHE A 861 4.24 8.82 11.43
C PHE A 861 4.54 7.67 12.41
N MET A 862 5.78 7.56 12.91
CA MET A 862 6.14 6.57 13.95
C MET A 862 5.40 6.78 15.28
N THR A 863 4.95 8.00 15.62
CA THR A 863 4.14 8.23 16.83
C THR A 863 2.66 7.85 16.67
N ASP A 864 2.14 7.81 15.43
CA ASP A 864 0.75 7.40 15.13
C ASP A 864 0.63 5.89 14.83
N VAL A 865 1.70 5.29 14.28
CA VAL A 865 1.82 3.84 14.13
C VAL A 865 2.10 3.19 15.48
N LYS A 866 1.08 2.53 16.05
CA LYS A 866 1.29 1.61 17.19
C LYS A 866 2.38 0.60 16.85
N PRO A 867 3.44 0.44 17.68
CA PRO A 867 4.44 -0.59 17.46
C PRO A 867 3.75 -1.97 17.44
N PRO A 868 4.11 -2.85 16.50
CA PRO A 868 3.46 -4.14 16.37
C PRO A 868 3.73 -4.98 17.63
N ALA A 869 2.66 -5.45 18.28
CA ALA A 869 2.74 -6.23 19.54
C ALA A 869 3.62 -7.49 19.44
N HIS A 870 3.82 -7.99 18.22
CA HIS A 870 5.03 -8.70 17.84
C HIS A 870 5.42 -8.27 16.43
N PRO A 871 6.67 -7.86 16.15
CA PRO A 871 7.16 -7.94 14.78
C PRO A 871 7.14 -9.43 14.38
N SER A 872 6.53 -9.74 13.25
CA SER A 872 6.73 -11.02 12.58
C SER A 872 8.17 -11.05 12.04
N SER A 873 9.12 -11.23 12.96
CA SER A 873 10.54 -11.21 12.64
C SER A 873 10.80 -12.26 11.56
N PRO A 874 11.52 -11.93 10.47
CA PRO A 874 11.96 -12.94 9.51
C PRO A 874 12.87 -13.90 10.28
N LYS A 875 12.33 -15.07 10.65
CA LYS A 875 12.89 -15.97 11.67
C LYS A 875 14.41 -16.14 11.42
N PRO A 876 15.29 -15.58 12.26
CA PRO A 876 16.72 -15.49 11.94
C PRO A 876 17.35 -16.88 11.76
N ILE A 877 16.80 -17.86 12.48
CA ILE A 877 17.12 -19.30 12.39
C ILE A 877 16.90 -19.86 10.97
N VAL A 878 15.85 -19.43 10.25
CA VAL A 878 15.55 -19.92 8.90
C VAL A 878 16.54 -19.36 7.88
N ARG A 879 16.88 -18.07 7.96
CA ARG A 879 17.91 -17.47 7.09
C ARG A 879 19.30 -18.02 7.39
N ALA A 880 19.66 -18.19 8.67
CA ALA A 880 20.98 -18.68 9.09
C ALA A 880 21.21 -20.18 8.78
N ASN A 881 20.16 -20.97 8.57
CA ASN A 881 20.24 -22.39 8.21
C ASN A 881 19.92 -22.67 6.73
N ARG A 882 19.75 -21.66 5.88
CA ARG A 882 19.55 -21.86 4.44
C ARG A 882 20.84 -22.43 3.80
N PRO A 883 20.73 -23.37 2.84
CA PRO A 883 21.87 -23.82 2.02
C PRO A 883 22.69 -22.68 1.40
N VAL A 884 23.99 -22.92 1.23
CA VAL A 884 24.99 -21.93 0.78
C VAL A 884 24.75 -21.49 -0.66
N ASP A 885 24.45 -22.45 -1.54
CA ASP A 885 24.06 -22.27 -2.95
C ASP A 885 22.82 -21.38 -3.09
N GLN A 886 21.76 -21.68 -2.34
CA GLN A 886 20.52 -20.89 -2.36
C GLN A 886 20.74 -19.48 -1.82
N THR A 887 21.54 -19.34 -0.75
CA THR A 887 21.90 -18.03 -0.18
C THR A 887 22.69 -17.22 -1.19
N PHE A 888 23.71 -17.81 -1.81
CA PHE A 888 24.52 -17.16 -2.83
C PHE A 888 23.69 -16.71 -4.02
N TYR A 889 22.82 -17.58 -4.56
CA TYR A 889 21.91 -17.25 -5.65
C TYR A 889 20.99 -16.05 -5.31
N LEU A 890 20.32 -16.09 -4.17
CA LEU A 890 19.44 -15.00 -3.71
C LEU A 890 20.19 -13.67 -3.52
N SER A 891 21.49 -13.73 -3.18
CA SER A 891 22.34 -12.54 -3.04
C SER A 891 22.90 -12.02 -4.35
N VAL A 892 23.20 -12.87 -5.33
CA VAL A 892 23.51 -12.45 -6.71
C VAL A 892 22.30 -11.77 -7.33
N VAL A 893 21.11 -12.36 -7.20
CA VAL A 893 19.84 -11.77 -7.67
C VAL A 893 19.56 -10.42 -6.98
N ALA A 894 19.80 -10.31 -5.66
CA ALA A 894 19.66 -9.02 -4.97
C ALA A 894 20.66 -7.95 -5.48
N GLY A 895 21.90 -8.34 -5.81
CA GLY A 895 22.88 -7.45 -6.44
C GLY A 895 22.48 -7.01 -7.85
N ILE A 896 21.87 -7.90 -8.64
CA ILE A 896 21.33 -7.59 -9.97
C ILE A 896 20.20 -6.56 -9.89
N TRP A 897 19.22 -6.76 -9.00
CA TRP A 897 18.14 -5.79 -8.79
C TRP A 897 18.63 -4.44 -8.27
N LEU A 898 19.68 -4.44 -7.42
CA LEU A 898 20.35 -3.22 -7.01
C LEU A 898 21.01 -2.50 -8.20
N GLY A 899 21.70 -3.25 -9.07
CA GLY A 899 22.32 -2.71 -10.27
C GLY A 899 21.31 -2.08 -11.23
N PHE A 900 20.14 -2.71 -11.47
CA PHE A 900 19.08 -2.11 -12.29
C PHE A 900 18.61 -0.75 -11.74
N GLY A 901 18.32 -0.67 -10.44
CA GLY A 901 17.93 0.60 -9.82
C GLY A 901 19.05 1.64 -9.81
N ALA A 902 20.31 1.20 -9.71
CA ALA A 902 21.47 2.08 -9.77
C ALA A 902 21.75 2.64 -11.18
N ILE A 903 21.54 1.84 -12.24
CA ILE A 903 21.62 2.31 -13.63
C ILE A 903 20.57 3.40 -13.86
N GLY A 904 19.30 3.14 -13.55
CA GLY A 904 18.23 4.13 -13.72
C GLY A 904 18.46 5.41 -12.90
N ALA A 905 18.96 5.26 -11.68
CA ALA A 905 19.30 6.39 -10.80
C ALA A 905 20.47 7.23 -11.33
N LEU A 906 21.50 6.61 -11.91
CA LEU A 906 22.58 7.31 -12.61
C LEU A 906 22.05 8.01 -13.86
N SER A 907 21.31 7.33 -14.72
CA SER A 907 20.78 7.90 -15.97
C SER A 907 19.97 9.18 -15.72
N ALA A 908 19.10 9.19 -14.70
CA ALA A 908 18.34 10.38 -14.34
C ALA A 908 19.18 11.49 -13.71
N ALA A 909 20.28 11.17 -13.02
CA ALA A 909 21.18 12.18 -12.44
C ALA A 909 22.13 12.78 -13.50
N CYS A 910 22.65 11.96 -14.42
CA CYS A 910 23.48 12.36 -15.55
C CYS A 910 22.71 13.22 -16.57
N GLY A 911 21.41 12.91 -16.77
CA GLY A 911 20.52 13.65 -17.66
C GLY A 911 20.14 15.06 -17.21
N VAL A 912 20.54 15.49 -16.00
CA VAL A 912 20.35 16.87 -15.55
C VAL A 912 21.38 17.79 -16.22
N PRO A 913 20.97 18.88 -16.92
CA PRO A 913 21.91 19.81 -17.54
C PRO A 913 22.90 20.43 -16.55
N GLN A 914 24.12 20.72 -17.00
CA GLN A 914 25.19 21.24 -16.14
C GLN A 914 24.83 22.58 -15.47
N SER A 915 24.09 23.46 -16.17
CA SER A 915 23.56 24.71 -15.62
C SER A 915 22.64 24.46 -14.41
N VAL A 916 21.66 23.56 -14.58
CA VAL A 916 20.73 23.16 -13.51
C VAL A 916 21.45 22.45 -12.37
N ARG A 917 22.51 21.68 -12.64
CA ARG A 917 23.34 21.05 -11.60
C ARG A 917 24.15 22.04 -10.77
N ALA A 918 24.62 23.14 -11.38
CA ALA A 918 25.35 24.21 -10.70
C ALA A 918 24.40 25.04 -9.82
N GLU A 919 23.25 25.44 -10.35
CA GLU A 919 22.25 26.26 -9.64
C GLU A 919 21.51 25.46 -8.55
N TRP A 920 21.12 24.21 -8.84
CA TRP A 920 20.34 23.36 -7.93
C TRP A 920 20.99 21.97 -7.68
N PRO A 921 22.08 21.89 -6.89
CA PRO A 921 22.82 20.64 -6.61
C PRO A 921 22.02 19.52 -5.90
N ILE A 922 20.78 19.80 -5.48
CA ILE A 922 19.85 18.85 -4.88
C ILE A 922 19.10 18.02 -5.93
N ILE A 923 18.78 18.58 -7.11
CA ILE A 923 17.96 17.93 -8.14
C ILE A 923 18.53 16.57 -8.58
N PRO A 924 19.80 16.45 -9.03
CA PRO A 924 20.35 15.17 -9.44
C PRO A 924 20.38 14.14 -8.30
N LYS A 925 20.57 14.58 -7.04
CA LYS A 925 20.57 13.70 -5.87
C LYS A 925 19.16 13.21 -5.51
N PHE A 926 18.16 14.08 -5.64
CA PHE A 926 16.75 13.73 -5.41
C PHE A 926 16.25 12.75 -6.48
N LEU A 927 16.55 12.98 -7.75
CA LEU A 927 16.23 12.06 -8.84
C LEU A 927 16.93 10.71 -8.66
N MET A 928 18.23 10.72 -8.35
CA MET A 928 19.00 9.50 -8.04
C MET A 928 18.36 8.73 -6.89
N GLY A 929 18.02 9.38 -5.77
CA GLY A 929 17.38 8.73 -4.62
C GLY A 929 15.99 8.18 -4.93
N SER A 930 15.18 8.94 -5.68
CA SER A 930 13.79 8.59 -6.01
C SER A 930 13.70 7.35 -6.90
N ILE A 931 14.63 7.18 -7.83
CA ILE A 931 14.69 6.00 -8.70
C ILE A 931 15.42 4.84 -8.00
N PHE A 932 16.51 5.12 -7.26
CA PHE A 932 17.24 4.10 -6.53
C PHE A 932 16.37 3.39 -5.47
N ALA A 933 15.36 4.06 -4.91
CA ALA A 933 14.37 3.46 -4.03
C ALA A 933 13.74 2.17 -4.59
N PHE A 934 13.47 2.10 -5.90
CA PHE A 934 12.85 0.92 -6.51
C PHE A 934 13.74 -0.33 -6.47
N ALA A 935 15.07 -0.21 -6.35
CA ALA A 935 15.96 -1.35 -6.12
C ALA A 935 15.54 -2.15 -4.88
N LEU A 936 15.33 -1.47 -3.75
CA LEU A 936 14.98 -2.13 -2.49
C LEU A 936 13.55 -2.72 -2.53
N HIS A 937 12.64 -2.13 -3.31
CA HIS A 937 11.32 -2.71 -3.56
C HIS A 937 11.44 -4.08 -4.24
N TYR A 938 12.17 -4.17 -5.35
CA TYR A 938 12.36 -5.44 -6.07
C TYR A 938 13.02 -6.50 -5.18
N ILE A 939 14.07 -6.12 -4.44
CA ILE A 939 14.79 -7.03 -3.54
C ILE A 939 13.85 -7.59 -2.46
N VAL A 940 13.06 -6.75 -1.79
CA VAL A 940 12.18 -7.20 -0.69
C VAL A 940 10.95 -7.95 -1.21
N ILE A 941 10.37 -7.56 -2.35
CA ILE A 941 9.21 -8.25 -2.96
C ILE A 941 9.60 -9.63 -3.51
N PHE A 942 10.73 -9.75 -4.20
CA PHE A 942 11.21 -11.03 -4.74
C PHE A 942 12.00 -11.89 -3.73
N GLY A 943 12.16 -11.43 -2.48
CA GLY A 943 12.78 -12.20 -1.40
C GLY A 943 14.30 -12.37 -1.50
N GLY A 944 15.00 -11.42 -2.14
CA GLY A 944 16.45 -11.42 -2.27
C GLY A 944 17.18 -11.19 -0.93
N GLU A 945 18.38 -11.75 -0.79
CA GLU A 945 19.21 -11.62 0.42
C GLU A 945 20.25 -10.51 0.23
N LEU A 946 20.00 -9.36 0.87
CA LEU A 946 20.89 -8.20 0.86
C LEU A 946 21.65 -8.09 2.18
N PHE A 947 22.96 -7.89 2.12
CA PHE A 947 23.86 -7.85 3.30
C PHE A 947 23.37 -6.88 4.38
N THR A 948 22.96 -5.68 3.97
CA THR A 948 22.57 -4.59 4.87
C THR A 948 21.25 -4.82 5.60
N GLY A 949 20.29 -5.52 5.01
CA GLY A 949 19.10 -6.01 5.73
C GLY A 949 19.39 -7.24 6.60
N THR A 950 20.27 -8.13 6.12
CA THR A 950 20.63 -9.38 6.82
C THR A 950 21.34 -9.12 8.15
N ILE A 951 22.22 -8.10 8.21
CA ILE A 951 22.97 -7.77 9.42
C ILE A 951 22.07 -7.25 10.57
N MET A 952 20.93 -6.61 10.28
CA MET A 952 19.92 -6.27 11.28
C MET A 952 19.25 -7.54 11.85
N ILE A 953 18.82 -8.44 10.95
CA ILE A 953 18.12 -9.69 11.32
C ILE A 953 19.04 -10.58 12.18
N PHE A 954 20.32 -10.69 11.80
CA PHE A 954 21.30 -11.43 12.60
C PHE A 954 21.72 -10.69 13.86
N GLY A 955 21.77 -9.36 13.87
CA GLY A 955 21.97 -8.56 15.09
C GLY A 955 20.93 -8.88 16.16
N VAL A 956 19.64 -8.83 15.81
CA VAL A 956 18.54 -9.26 16.70
C VAL A 956 18.71 -10.73 17.13
N GLY A 957 19.09 -11.62 16.20
CA GLY A 957 19.35 -13.03 16.48
C GLY A 957 20.52 -13.27 17.46
N TRP A 958 21.58 -12.48 17.39
CA TRP A 958 22.74 -12.58 18.29
C TRP A 958 22.42 -12.06 19.69
N ILE A 959 21.72 -10.91 19.79
CA ILE A 959 21.29 -10.35 21.08
C ILE A 959 20.37 -11.34 21.81
N ASN A 960 19.44 -11.97 21.07
CA ASN A 960 18.57 -13.03 21.59
C ASN A 960 19.27 -14.39 21.82
N ARG A 961 20.56 -14.54 21.46
CA ARG A 961 21.31 -15.82 21.44
C ARG A 961 20.64 -16.95 20.63
N ALA A 962 19.80 -16.59 19.66
CA ALA A 962 18.97 -17.51 18.87
C ALA A 962 19.71 -18.15 17.68
N ILE A 963 20.83 -17.58 17.25
CA ILE A 963 21.66 -18.09 16.15
C ILE A 963 23.16 -18.10 16.52
N PRO A 964 23.94 -19.11 16.10
CA PRO A 964 25.37 -19.15 16.35
C PRO A 964 26.11 -18.13 15.46
N ILE A 965 27.00 -17.35 16.08
CA ILE A 965 27.77 -16.29 15.40
C ILE A 965 28.53 -16.85 14.19
N ARG A 966 29.18 -18.02 14.31
CA ARG A 966 29.93 -18.65 13.21
C ARG A 966 29.10 -18.84 11.93
N ARG A 967 27.91 -19.45 12.01
CA ARG A 967 27.04 -19.63 10.83
C ARG A 967 26.57 -18.30 10.27
N SER A 968 26.27 -17.35 11.16
CA SER A 968 25.81 -16.01 10.79
C SER A 968 26.88 -15.24 10.01
N VAL A 969 28.15 -15.31 10.45
CA VAL A 969 29.30 -14.69 9.76
C VAL A 969 29.57 -15.37 8.42
N THR A 970 29.54 -16.71 8.34
CA THR A 970 29.67 -17.42 7.05
C THR A 970 28.58 -17.01 6.06
N ASN A 971 27.32 -16.94 6.51
CA ASN A 971 26.20 -16.48 5.69
C ASN A 971 26.38 -15.02 5.24
N LEU A 972 26.76 -14.10 6.14
CA LEU A 972 27.05 -12.70 5.80
C LEU A 972 28.17 -12.55 4.76
N ILE A 973 29.22 -13.37 4.81
CA ILE A 973 30.30 -13.38 3.80
C ILE A 973 29.74 -13.83 2.44
N ILE A 974 28.98 -14.93 2.41
CA ILE A 974 28.34 -15.43 1.17
C ILE A 974 27.41 -14.37 0.57
N VAL A 975 26.59 -13.72 1.41
CA VAL A 975 25.66 -12.67 1.00
C VAL A 975 26.41 -11.46 0.44
N TYR A 976 27.47 -11.02 1.11
CA TYR A 976 28.30 -9.90 0.68
C TYR A 976 28.98 -10.16 -0.69
N VAL A 977 29.57 -11.34 -0.86
CA VAL A 977 30.21 -11.75 -2.13
C VAL A 977 29.18 -11.93 -3.24
N GLY A 978 28.02 -12.53 -2.95
CA GLY A 978 26.93 -12.66 -3.91
C GLY A 978 26.39 -11.30 -4.37
N ASN A 979 26.14 -10.37 -3.43
CA ASN A 979 25.73 -9.01 -3.76
C ASN A 979 26.79 -8.31 -4.64
N TRP A 980 28.08 -8.46 -4.32
CA TRP A 980 29.17 -7.88 -5.13
C TRP A 980 29.19 -8.45 -6.55
N CYS A 981 29.05 -9.78 -6.69
CA CYS A 981 28.98 -10.45 -7.98
C CYS A 981 27.81 -9.93 -8.83
N GLY A 982 26.61 -9.82 -8.26
CA GLY A 982 25.44 -9.25 -8.95
C GLY A 982 25.65 -7.79 -9.37
N CYS A 983 26.25 -6.96 -8.50
CA CYS A 983 26.60 -5.58 -8.81
C CYS A 983 27.62 -5.47 -9.96
N LEU A 984 28.67 -6.32 -9.97
CA LEU A 984 29.67 -6.34 -11.05
C LEU A 984 29.09 -6.80 -12.39
N ILE A 985 28.22 -7.82 -12.39
CA ILE A 985 27.52 -8.27 -13.60
C ILE A 985 26.77 -7.09 -14.23
N MET A 986 26.01 -6.34 -13.43
CA MET A 986 25.27 -5.18 -13.92
C MET A 986 26.20 -4.02 -14.34
N ALA A 987 27.25 -3.73 -13.57
CA ALA A 987 28.19 -2.66 -13.88
C ALA A 987 28.95 -2.90 -15.19
N TYR A 988 29.36 -4.16 -15.44
CA TYR A 988 30.11 -4.53 -16.63
C TYR A 988 29.21 -4.74 -17.85
N PHE A 989 28.24 -5.66 -17.77
CA PHE A 989 27.44 -6.04 -18.94
C PHE A 989 26.35 -5.02 -19.29
N MET A 990 25.68 -4.42 -18.30
CA MET A 990 24.48 -3.61 -18.50
C MET A 990 24.70 -2.09 -18.37
N ALA A 991 25.90 -1.66 -17.95
CA ALA A 991 26.31 -0.26 -17.97
C ALA A 991 27.49 -0.03 -18.91
N TYR A 992 28.64 -0.68 -18.67
CA TYR A 992 29.86 -0.46 -19.45
C TYR A 992 29.76 -0.97 -20.90
N LEU A 993 29.49 -2.26 -21.14
CA LEU A 993 29.44 -2.83 -22.50
C LEU A 993 28.30 -2.26 -23.37
N THR A 994 27.28 -1.66 -22.75
CA THR A 994 26.18 -0.99 -23.45
C THR A 994 26.48 0.46 -23.85
N GLY A 995 27.58 1.06 -23.37
CA GLY A 995 27.94 2.45 -23.65
C GLY A 995 26.97 3.49 -23.06
N ILE A 996 26.12 3.12 -22.09
CA ILE A 996 24.98 3.95 -21.64
C ILE A 996 25.39 5.27 -20.99
N PHE A 997 26.66 5.40 -20.56
CA PHE A 997 27.24 6.62 -20.00
C PHE A 997 28.45 7.12 -20.80
N ASP A 998 28.53 6.85 -22.11
CA ASP A 998 29.65 7.28 -22.96
C ASP A 998 29.68 8.78 -23.28
N ASP A 999 28.55 9.48 -23.13
CA ASP A 999 28.49 10.92 -23.35
C ASP A 999 29.30 11.71 -22.30
N ALA A 1000 29.81 12.88 -22.70
CA ALA A 1000 30.69 13.69 -21.87
C ALA A 1000 30.02 14.16 -20.56
N SER A 1001 28.70 14.41 -20.56
CA SER A 1001 27.95 14.84 -19.37
C SER A 1001 27.86 13.71 -18.33
N SER A 1002 27.53 12.50 -18.77
CA SER A 1002 27.49 11.31 -17.93
C SER A 1002 28.87 10.94 -17.38
N ARG A 1003 29.92 10.95 -18.21
CA ARG A 1003 31.30 10.68 -17.77
C ARG A 1003 31.79 11.71 -16.74
N GLN A 1004 31.47 12.99 -16.93
CA GLN A 1004 31.78 14.04 -15.96
C GLN A 1004 31.03 13.82 -14.63
N TRP A 1005 29.74 13.49 -14.67
CA TRP A 1005 28.96 13.24 -13.45
C TRP A 1005 29.42 11.98 -12.70
N LEU A 1006 29.69 10.88 -13.42
CA LEU A 1006 30.28 9.66 -12.86
C LEU A 1006 31.62 9.93 -12.17
N THR A 1007 32.46 10.75 -12.81
CA THR A 1007 33.74 11.20 -12.24
C THR A 1007 33.52 11.96 -10.94
N VAL A 1008 32.66 12.99 -10.93
CA VAL A 1008 32.34 13.77 -9.72
C VAL A 1008 31.76 12.90 -8.60
N ALA A 1009 30.84 11.99 -8.91
CA ALA A 1009 30.22 11.08 -7.95
C ALA A 1009 31.24 10.09 -7.35
N THR A 1010 32.16 9.57 -8.17
CA THR A 1010 33.21 8.65 -7.73
C THR A 1010 34.23 9.36 -6.84
N LEU A 1011 34.76 10.50 -7.28
CA LEU A 1011 35.74 11.28 -6.52
C LEU A 1011 35.18 11.78 -5.18
N GLY A 1012 33.90 12.18 -5.15
CA GLY A 1012 33.20 12.57 -3.92
C GLY A 1012 33.11 11.47 -2.87
N LYS A 1013 33.14 10.20 -3.30
CA LYS A 1013 33.17 9.00 -2.43
C LYS A 1013 34.57 8.55 -2.05
N THR A 1014 35.57 8.72 -2.93
CA THR A 1014 36.92 8.16 -2.73
C THR A 1014 37.97 9.13 -2.17
N HIS A 1015 37.83 10.44 -2.43
CA HIS A 1015 38.84 11.45 -2.03
C HIS A 1015 38.31 12.54 -1.10
N GLY A 1016 37.01 12.79 -1.06
CA GLY A 1016 36.44 13.93 -0.31
C GLY A 1016 36.37 13.79 1.22
N HIS A 1017 36.65 12.61 1.80
CA HIS A 1017 36.41 12.34 3.22
C HIS A 1017 37.43 11.34 3.82
N GLY A 1018 37.82 11.55 5.07
CA GLY A 1018 38.63 10.59 5.85
C GLY A 1018 37.81 9.40 6.37
N TRP A 1019 38.51 8.33 6.79
CA TRP A 1019 37.90 7.04 7.17
C TRP A 1019 36.75 7.19 8.19
N GLY A 1020 36.97 7.93 9.28
CA GLY A 1020 35.95 8.13 10.32
C GLY A 1020 34.67 8.81 9.83
N VAL A 1021 34.77 9.73 8.86
CA VAL A 1021 33.60 10.39 8.27
C VAL A 1021 32.83 9.42 7.36
N LEU A 1022 33.54 8.60 6.57
CA LEU A 1022 32.93 7.55 5.74
C LEU A 1022 32.26 6.48 6.62
N PHE A 1023 32.86 6.14 7.76
CA PHE A 1023 32.29 5.22 8.76
C PHE A 1023 30.99 5.78 9.36
N LEU A 1024 30.97 7.03 9.84
CA LEU A 1024 29.76 7.68 10.37
C LEU A 1024 28.65 7.78 9.32
N LYS A 1025 29.00 8.12 8.07
CA LYS A 1025 28.07 8.07 6.93
C LYS A 1025 27.54 6.66 6.68
N GLY A 1026 28.33 5.61 6.91
CA GLY A 1026 27.91 4.22 6.79
C GLY A 1026 26.86 3.80 7.83
N ILE A 1027 26.97 4.32 9.07
CA ILE A 1027 25.97 4.11 10.12
C ILE A 1027 24.62 4.70 9.69
N GLY A 1028 24.63 5.96 9.23
CA GLY A 1028 23.42 6.64 8.75
C GLY A 1028 22.78 5.93 7.55
N ALA A 1029 23.58 5.44 6.59
CA ALA A 1029 23.10 4.68 5.44
C ALA A 1029 22.27 3.46 5.88
N ASN A 1030 22.86 2.55 6.67
CA ASN A 1030 22.17 1.31 6.98
C ASN A 1030 21.08 1.48 8.04
N ALA A 1031 21.16 2.48 8.93
CA ALA A 1031 20.05 2.77 9.83
C ALA A 1031 18.77 3.10 9.04
N MET A 1032 18.86 3.90 7.98
CA MET A 1032 17.73 4.24 7.11
C MET A 1032 17.25 3.06 6.25
N VAL A 1033 18.16 2.24 5.72
CA VAL A 1033 17.80 1.03 4.94
C VAL A 1033 17.14 -0.04 5.81
N CYS A 1034 17.65 -0.26 7.02
CA CYS A 1034 17.03 -1.19 7.97
C CYS A 1034 15.67 -0.68 8.45
N MET A 1035 15.53 0.63 8.71
CA MET A 1035 14.24 1.26 9.00
C MET A 1035 13.23 1.07 7.86
N ALA A 1036 13.64 1.23 6.59
CA ALA A 1036 12.79 0.97 5.42
C ALA A 1036 12.23 -0.47 5.40
N VAL A 1037 13.06 -1.46 5.73
CA VAL A 1037 12.65 -2.87 5.81
C VAL A 1037 11.71 -3.13 6.99
N VAL A 1038 11.95 -2.49 8.15
CA VAL A 1038 11.04 -2.57 9.31
C VAL A 1038 9.68 -1.95 8.99
N LEU A 1039 9.65 -0.75 8.40
CA LEU A 1039 8.42 -0.06 7.99
C LEU A 1039 7.66 -0.86 6.92
N TYR A 1040 8.35 -1.43 5.93
CA TYR A 1040 7.74 -2.32 4.93
C TYR A 1040 7.03 -3.51 5.58
N HIS A 1041 7.62 -4.12 6.61
CA HIS A 1041 7.01 -5.23 7.34
C HIS A 1041 5.88 -4.80 8.29
N ALA A 1042 5.83 -3.53 8.70
CA ALA A 1042 4.72 -2.96 9.46
C ALA A 1042 3.52 -2.59 8.57
N CYS A 1043 3.75 -2.23 7.31
CA CYS A 1043 2.69 -1.93 6.35
C CYS A 1043 1.95 -3.20 5.88
N THR A 1044 0.63 -3.10 5.70
CA THR A 1044 -0.22 -4.23 5.31
C THR A 1044 -0.60 -4.19 3.83
N ASP A 1045 -0.87 -3.01 3.30
CA ASP A 1045 -1.24 -2.73 1.92
C ASP A 1045 -0.02 -2.43 1.02
N SER A 1046 -0.21 -2.54 -0.30
CA SER A 1046 0.87 -2.36 -1.28
C SER A 1046 1.35 -0.91 -1.40
N ALA A 1047 0.46 0.08 -1.23
CA ALA A 1047 0.83 1.50 -1.36
C ALA A 1047 1.66 1.96 -0.15
N GLY A 1048 1.24 1.61 1.06
CA GLY A 1048 2.00 1.81 2.30
C GLY A 1048 3.38 1.15 2.22
N LYS A 1049 3.47 -0.11 1.74
CA LYS A 1049 4.74 -0.80 1.51
C LYS A 1049 5.69 -0.07 0.55
N ILE A 1050 5.14 0.54 -0.51
CA ILE A 1050 5.93 1.33 -1.46
C ILE A 1050 6.46 2.60 -0.77
N MET A 1051 5.57 3.38 -0.15
CA MET A 1051 5.95 4.64 0.50
C MET A 1051 6.93 4.43 1.68
N ALA A 1052 6.76 3.34 2.43
CA ALA A 1052 7.61 2.93 3.54
C ALA A 1052 9.07 2.63 3.13
N ILE A 1053 9.28 2.09 1.93
CA ILE A 1053 10.63 1.91 1.37
C ILE A 1053 11.13 3.22 0.75
N TRP A 1054 10.26 3.96 0.07
CA TRP A 1054 10.63 5.12 -0.73
C TRP A 1054 11.26 6.24 0.12
N PHE A 1055 10.59 6.72 1.17
CA PHE A 1055 11.08 7.86 1.95
C PHE A 1055 12.46 7.62 2.58
N PRO A 1056 12.74 6.52 3.32
CA PRO A 1056 14.05 6.36 3.96
C PRO A 1056 15.18 6.17 2.96
N VAL A 1057 14.92 5.54 1.80
CA VAL A 1057 15.93 5.40 0.73
C VAL A 1057 16.27 6.76 0.11
N VAL A 1058 15.26 7.55 -0.24
CA VAL A 1058 15.44 8.91 -0.78
C VAL A 1058 16.26 9.77 0.18
N VAL A 1059 15.95 9.75 1.48
CA VAL A 1059 16.65 10.56 2.49
C VAL A 1059 18.12 10.17 2.62
N PHE A 1060 18.48 8.89 2.66
CA PHE A 1060 19.91 8.52 2.78
C PHE A 1060 20.72 8.89 1.54
N VAL A 1061 20.13 8.77 0.34
CA VAL A 1061 20.79 9.12 -0.92
C VAL A 1061 21.01 10.63 -1.03
N ILE A 1062 20.01 11.46 -0.71
CA ILE A 1062 20.14 12.93 -0.68
C ILE A 1062 21.16 13.38 0.37
N SER A 1063 21.17 12.72 1.54
CA SER A 1063 22.15 12.96 2.61
C SER A 1063 23.59 12.59 2.22
N GLY A 1064 23.80 11.89 1.10
CA GLY A 1064 25.12 11.47 0.63
C GLY A 1064 25.81 10.50 1.59
N TYR A 1065 25.04 9.60 2.19
CA TYR A 1065 25.54 8.53 3.06
C TYR A 1065 26.18 7.39 2.25
N GLU A 1066 27.03 6.59 2.90
CA GLU A 1066 27.84 5.54 2.26
C GLU A 1066 27.22 4.16 2.49
N HIS A 1067 26.45 3.65 1.53
CA HIS A 1067 25.84 2.32 1.61
C HIS A 1067 26.77 1.27 1.00
N CYS A 1068 27.24 0.30 1.79
CA CYS A 1068 28.31 -0.60 1.37
C CYS A 1068 27.96 -1.44 0.12
N VAL A 1069 26.70 -1.87 -0.06
CA VAL A 1069 26.30 -2.62 -1.27
C VAL A 1069 26.10 -1.71 -2.49
N ALA A 1070 25.68 -0.46 -2.27
CA ALA A 1070 25.51 0.49 -3.38
C ALA A 1070 26.86 0.95 -3.93
N ASN A 1071 27.84 1.15 -3.04
CA ASN A 1071 29.20 1.53 -3.42
C ASN A 1071 29.89 0.46 -4.29
N MET A 1072 29.54 -0.83 -4.14
CA MET A 1072 30.00 -1.91 -5.02
C MET A 1072 29.66 -1.62 -6.49
N PHE A 1073 28.45 -1.11 -6.76
CA PHE A 1073 28.02 -0.76 -8.10
C PHE A 1073 28.58 0.59 -8.52
N PHE A 1074 28.31 1.66 -7.74
CA PHE A 1074 28.63 3.04 -8.14
C PHE A 1074 30.14 3.26 -8.34
N LEU A 1075 31.00 2.71 -7.48
CA LEU A 1075 32.45 2.86 -7.62
C LEU A 1075 33.02 1.99 -8.74
N SER A 1076 32.46 0.79 -8.97
CA SER A 1076 32.89 -0.06 -10.09
C SER A 1076 32.53 0.53 -11.45
N VAL A 1077 31.31 1.08 -11.63
CA VAL A 1077 30.95 1.80 -12.86
C VAL A 1077 31.83 3.03 -13.06
N GLY A 1078 32.08 3.82 -12.00
CA GLY A 1078 32.95 4.98 -12.06
C GLY A 1078 34.38 4.65 -12.52
N LEU A 1079 34.98 3.59 -11.99
CA LEU A 1079 36.30 3.12 -12.40
C LEU A 1079 36.32 2.54 -13.82
N LEU A 1080 35.29 1.77 -14.22
CA LEU A 1080 35.16 1.24 -15.59
C LEU A 1080 35.08 2.37 -16.64
N TYR A 1081 34.42 3.48 -16.31
CA TYR A 1081 34.33 4.68 -17.14
C TYR A 1081 35.52 5.65 -16.99
N GLY A 1082 36.59 5.25 -16.30
CA GLY A 1082 37.86 6.00 -16.27
C GLY A 1082 37.93 7.16 -15.27
N ALA A 1083 37.09 7.20 -14.25
CA ALA A 1083 37.22 8.21 -13.19
C ALA A 1083 38.61 8.14 -12.51
N PRO A 1084 39.29 9.27 -12.22
CA PRO A 1084 40.68 9.30 -11.74
C PRO A 1084 40.78 8.94 -10.24
N SER A 1085 40.52 7.67 -9.95
CA SER A 1085 40.60 7.07 -8.63
C SER A 1085 41.17 5.65 -8.74
N THR A 1086 41.44 5.00 -7.61
CA THR A 1086 42.12 3.70 -7.60
C THR A 1086 41.30 2.63 -6.89
N ILE A 1087 41.56 1.36 -7.24
CA ILE A 1087 40.99 0.19 -6.54
C ILE A 1087 41.32 0.23 -5.04
N ALA A 1088 42.51 0.72 -4.66
CA ALA A 1088 42.88 0.93 -3.26
C ALA A 1088 41.98 1.97 -2.55
N ARG A 1089 41.61 3.06 -3.24
CA ARG A 1089 40.67 4.07 -2.71
C ARG A 1089 39.23 3.57 -2.64
N LEU A 1090 38.81 2.70 -3.58
CA LEU A 1090 37.54 1.97 -3.49
C LEU A 1090 37.52 1.10 -2.23
N TRP A 1091 38.56 0.27 -1.99
CA TRP A 1091 38.64 -0.55 -0.77
C TRP A 1091 38.72 0.27 0.52
N PHE A 1092 39.40 1.41 0.50
CA PHE A 1092 39.42 2.34 1.63
C PHE A 1092 38.01 2.83 2.00
N ASN A 1093 37.25 3.34 1.02
CA ASN A 1093 35.84 3.71 1.23
C ASN A 1093 35.02 2.50 1.71
N GLN A 1094 35.18 1.35 1.05
CA GLN A 1094 34.41 0.17 1.32
C GLN A 1094 34.64 -0.39 2.74
N SER A 1095 35.88 -0.32 3.26
CA SER A 1095 36.19 -0.74 4.63
C SER A 1095 35.44 0.09 5.67
N ALA A 1096 35.43 1.42 5.51
CA ALA A 1096 34.73 2.35 6.39
C ALA A 1096 33.20 2.18 6.27
N ALA A 1097 32.69 2.12 5.04
CA ALA A 1097 31.28 1.91 4.77
C ALA A 1097 30.79 0.59 5.34
N LEU A 1098 31.51 -0.53 5.13
CA LEU A 1098 31.15 -1.85 5.65
C LEU A 1098 31.03 -1.85 7.17
N CYS A 1099 32.05 -1.35 7.88
CA CYS A 1099 32.02 -1.24 9.35
C CYS A 1099 30.86 -0.35 9.83
N GLY A 1100 30.64 0.81 9.19
CA GLY A 1100 29.53 1.70 9.54
C GLY A 1100 28.17 1.06 9.31
N ASN A 1101 27.98 0.39 8.17
CA ASN A 1101 26.72 -0.28 7.82
C ASN A 1101 26.42 -1.44 8.80
N ILE A 1102 27.44 -2.18 9.27
CA ILE A 1102 27.25 -3.21 10.29
C ILE A 1102 26.70 -2.61 11.60
N ILE A 1103 27.29 -1.51 12.08
CA ILE A 1103 26.82 -0.80 13.29
C ILE A 1103 25.41 -0.22 13.09
N GLY A 1104 25.14 0.41 11.94
CA GLY A 1104 23.81 0.96 11.61
C GLY A 1104 22.70 -0.10 11.61
N GLY A 1105 22.98 -1.30 11.09
CA GLY A 1105 21.99 -2.37 11.04
C GLY A 1105 21.85 -3.15 12.36
N ALA A 1106 22.95 -3.68 12.89
CA ALA A 1106 22.90 -4.55 14.07
C ALA A 1106 22.68 -3.78 15.38
N VAL A 1107 23.28 -2.59 15.53
CA VAL A 1107 23.19 -1.79 16.76
C VAL A 1107 22.10 -0.74 16.65
N VAL A 1108 22.19 0.19 15.69
CA VAL A 1108 21.26 1.35 15.67
C VAL A 1108 19.81 0.93 15.45
N ILE A 1109 19.54 -0.06 14.59
CA ILE A 1109 18.17 -0.59 14.42
C ILE A 1109 17.96 -1.91 15.18
N GLY A 1110 18.86 -2.89 15.05
CA GLY A 1110 18.69 -4.22 15.65
C GLY A 1110 18.58 -4.21 17.19
N LEU A 1111 19.47 -3.48 17.89
CA LEU A 1111 19.41 -3.38 19.36
C LEU A 1111 18.21 -2.56 19.82
N ASN A 1112 17.90 -1.43 19.16
CA ASN A 1112 16.71 -0.64 19.52
C ASN A 1112 15.42 -1.45 19.34
N LEU A 1113 15.27 -2.20 18.24
CA LEU A 1113 14.13 -3.08 18.03
C LEU A 1113 14.02 -4.18 19.10
N HIS A 1114 15.15 -4.73 19.56
CA HIS A 1114 15.16 -5.67 20.69
C HIS A 1114 14.72 -5.01 22.01
N LEU A 1115 15.29 -3.85 22.36
CA LEU A 1115 14.98 -3.14 23.60
C LEU A 1115 13.52 -2.68 23.66
N MET A 1116 13.00 -2.09 22.58
CA MET A 1116 11.61 -1.64 22.50
C MET A 1116 10.61 -2.79 22.70
N ASN A 1117 10.90 -3.98 22.17
CA ASN A 1117 10.03 -5.16 22.38
C ASN A 1117 10.10 -5.66 23.84
N ASN A 1118 11.30 -5.74 24.44
CA ASN A 1118 11.46 -6.20 25.82
C ASN A 1118 10.83 -5.25 26.85
N TRP A 1119 10.75 -3.94 26.57
CA TRP A 1119 10.08 -2.97 27.44
C TRP A 1119 8.55 -3.07 27.41
N ILE A 1120 7.98 -3.65 26.36
CA ILE A 1120 6.53 -3.87 26.22
C ILE A 1120 6.13 -5.25 26.76
N SER A 1121 7.01 -6.26 26.66
CA SER A 1121 6.80 -7.55 27.30
C SER A 1121 8.14 -8.26 27.59
N PRO A 1122 8.44 -8.63 28.84
CA PRO A 1122 9.65 -9.38 29.19
C PRO A 1122 9.45 -10.88 28.87
N ILE A 1123 9.28 -11.20 27.59
CA ILE A 1123 9.12 -12.58 27.13
C ILE A 1123 10.50 -13.24 27.11
N PRO A 1124 10.72 -14.35 27.84
CA PRO A 1124 11.91 -15.17 27.65
C PRO A 1124 11.83 -15.77 26.25
N TRP A 1125 12.70 -15.31 25.34
CA TRP A 1125 12.87 -15.96 24.05
C TRP A 1125 13.40 -17.37 24.29
N ASP A 1126 12.66 -18.39 23.86
CA ASP A 1126 12.92 -19.81 24.16
C ASP A 1126 14.39 -20.19 24.01
N ARG A 1127 15.10 -20.23 25.14
CA ARG A 1127 16.28 -21.06 25.24
C ARG A 1127 15.76 -22.49 25.29
N LYS A 1128 15.99 -23.24 24.21
CA LYS A 1128 15.97 -24.71 24.30
C LYS A 1128 16.72 -25.10 25.57
N PRO A 1129 16.15 -25.92 26.48
CA PRO A 1129 16.93 -26.44 27.59
C PRO A 1129 18.15 -27.15 27.01
N LYS A 1130 19.33 -26.89 27.58
CA LYS A 1130 20.49 -27.72 27.29
C LYS A 1130 20.17 -29.12 27.84
N GLU A 1131 20.10 -30.11 26.96
CA GLU A 1131 20.19 -31.49 27.40
C GLU A 1131 21.58 -31.71 28.02
N GLY A 1132 21.61 -32.16 29.28
CA GLY A 1132 22.78 -32.76 29.92
C GLY A 1132 23.96 -31.84 30.27
N SER A 1133 23.84 -31.05 31.35
CA SER A 1133 24.88 -30.89 32.40
C SER A 1133 24.34 -30.04 33.56
N ASP A 1134 24.94 -30.17 34.75
CA ASP A 1134 24.82 -29.24 35.89
C ASP A 1134 23.58 -29.37 36.81
N VAL A 1135 23.12 -30.59 37.12
CA VAL A 1135 22.28 -30.89 38.30
C VAL A 1135 22.92 -31.97 39.21
N GLU A 1136 24.26 -32.01 39.24
CA GLU A 1136 25.01 -32.95 40.11
C GLU A 1136 25.93 -32.25 41.13
N ARG A 1137 25.91 -30.91 41.22
CA ARG A 1137 26.62 -30.16 42.27
C ARG A 1137 25.88 -28.90 42.73
N ARG A 1138 25.43 -28.96 43.99
CA ARG A 1138 24.84 -27.91 44.86
C ARG A 1138 23.34 -27.70 44.74
#